data_AF-A0A8H4VLX0-F1
#
_entry.id   AF-A0A8H4VLX0-F1
#
_cell.length_a   1.000
_cell.length_b   1.000
_cell.length_c   1.000
_cell.angle_alpha   90.00
_cell.angle_beta   90.00
_cell.angle_gamma   90.00
#
_symmetry.space_group_name_H-M   'P 1'
#
loop_
_entity.id
_entity.type
_entity.pdbx_description
1 polymer ?
#
loop_
_entity_poly.entity_id
_entity_poly.type
_entity_poly.pdbx_seq_one_letter_code
_entity_poly.pdbx_strand_id
1 'polypeptide(L)'
;MHRELHEQPVRPPMRSATFNTATSAVDPLVNNPSIGSALQVLESLADIGRAVPFIAPAFVLLKIIIDLERRAQDVDLKCTDLLERITFMLSHLPALQKIEIMPSTRQVIERVNDALKESASLIAAYRKQGRIVRRLAIGNREKFTICANTINDCCRDLLMSLQIHQTVKLDILTRDVPIDDEDKAAKTFVEKHGGSVEAVMHDRELVKEFAQQQHMVMDDSVMEQLNASITDSMKQNQTRLEGILRDNVNTAIADGLKNMAMELNALEAEQKFKCVQCDKDFTNYTNGPKACSFHRAEYDSWSKSYPCCSTSHPCQFNAHRSKHHCDYPYGTFFPRVWAITAYVDTKTEWAAVEDTNLETDQVQKASVSQLLRWVSRGGRVEENTLLVTVGRVWYSQPYYFNTFTANDMEEISKSVRLSRRTLIFRTSSDENEYAMAEWILSVSGKITGIRLTAKSATSVNPWVRVCPIDLKTCTKSGDILTLSEGGFRSYIPDSPYFLPETVTIGPILKDTQTRPARQFKTRSSPSLRVILKSMSDPPLEANIKGASTHCDYFFGKVSVFNNNAAGSLNPVTIASVSASYRMVGERDYTPVKECVVLEGLDAPVTIEPRQSWLLNLRITVLRSEEDVKLEMGWHHRAVVSRHRPIRIKLVVEDIEGEQCSLVLEHVYKPYAFEKRKDKDLGFFCFDNPQTCSRYSLRVEPADREEDVVKINGTEITVKRLVKTVYQALKTGKTEIDLEIGREQLGGEWEWAAYALVDISCLRVYAFKIVMQEGKTVPVKRLGCIGYVLCPNYGEVLNKTRPISYATEEVGLPAMEPYVMPLYPQDDTVDDFKPPVPPKPMTPIVEAPPSFPSTSSSNATQIPAELTARLTSIDTNLARIADALERLVGVLPGALPPNGFSH
;
A
#
# COMPACT_ATOMS: atom_id res chain seq x y z
N MET A 1 -12.41 -10.34 -34.17
CA MET A 1 -12.50 -10.75 -35.60
C MET A 1 -11.52 -9.90 -36.41
N HIS A 2 -11.04 -10.41 -37.56
CA HIS A 2 -9.83 -9.97 -38.29
C HIS A 2 -8.53 -10.17 -37.48
N ARG A 3 -7.67 -11.17 -37.73
CA ARG A 3 -7.17 -11.86 -38.95
C ARG A 3 -6.01 -11.12 -39.64
N GLU A 4 -4.80 -11.53 -39.24
CA GLU A 4 -3.63 -11.92 -40.04
C GLU A 4 -3.33 -11.19 -41.37
N LEU A 5 -2.08 -10.74 -41.55
CA LEU A 5 -1.28 -10.79 -42.79
C LEU A 5 0.16 -10.29 -42.54
N HIS A 6 1.17 -11.18 -42.70
CA HIS A 6 2.62 -10.94 -42.91
C HIS A 6 3.42 -10.10 -41.85
N GLU A 7 4.76 -10.16 -41.74
CA GLU A 7 5.83 -10.73 -42.58
C GLU A 7 6.81 -11.64 -41.79
N GLN A 8 7.46 -12.59 -42.48
CA GLN A 8 8.65 -13.29 -41.97
C GLN A 8 9.91 -12.48 -42.33
N PRO A 9 10.89 -12.29 -41.41
CA PRO A 9 12.15 -11.65 -41.77
C PRO A 9 13.00 -12.59 -42.64
N VAL A 10 13.20 -12.19 -43.89
CA VAL A 10 14.13 -12.83 -44.84
C VAL A 10 15.55 -12.74 -44.27
N ARG A 11 16.23 -13.88 -44.09
CA ARG A 11 17.67 -13.89 -43.80
C ARG A 11 18.43 -13.34 -45.01
N PRO A 12 19.36 -12.38 -44.84
CA PRO A 12 20.28 -12.01 -45.92
C PRO A 12 21.20 -13.20 -46.24
N PRO A 13 21.59 -13.40 -47.51
CA PRO A 13 22.52 -14.47 -47.86
C PRO A 13 23.91 -14.12 -47.32
N MET A 14 24.44 -14.97 -46.43
CA MET A 14 25.86 -14.92 -46.10
C MET A 14 26.67 -15.22 -47.36
N ARG A 15 27.60 -14.32 -47.70
CA ARG A 15 28.55 -14.53 -48.79
C ARG A 15 29.41 -15.75 -48.47
N SER A 16 29.18 -16.85 -49.18
CA SER A 16 30.12 -17.97 -49.19
C SER A 16 31.43 -17.49 -49.82
N ALA A 17 32.53 -17.60 -49.07
CA ALA A 17 33.85 -17.28 -49.60
C ALA A 17 34.24 -18.35 -50.63
N THR A 18 34.30 -17.96 -51.90
CA THR A 18 34.71 -18.83 -53.00
C THR A 18 36.15 -19.29 -52.82
N PHE A 19 36.35 -20.53 -52.37
CA PHE A 19 37.60 -21.25 -52.57
C PHE A 19 37.71 -21.62 -54.06
N ASN A 20 38.49 -20.82 -54.80
CA ASN A 20 38.88 -21.15 -56.17
C ASN A 20 39.68 -22.46 -56.17
N THR A 21 39.03 -23.55 -56.58
CA THR A 21 39.71 -24.79 -56.93
C THR A 21 39.28 -25.15 -58.35
N ALA A 22 40.23 -25.12 -59.29
CA ALA A 22 39.94 -25.29 -60.71
C ALA A 22 39.45 -26.72 -61.01
N THR A 23 38.19 -26.87 -61.38
CA THR A 23 37.70 -28.06 -62.09
C THR A 23 38.05 -27.96 -63.56
N SER A 24 39.22 -28.48 -63.94
CA SER A 24 39.52 -28.78 -65.34
C SER A 24 38.66 -29.96 -65.81
N ALA A 25 38.16 -29.86 -67.05
CA ALA A 25 37.72 -30.96 -67.92
C ALA A 25 36.98 -32.16 -67.27
N VAL A 26 35.67 -32.21 -67.49
CA VAL A 26 34.93 -33.48 -67.43
C VAL A 26 35.29 -34.28 -68.69
N ASP A 27 36.27 -35.17 -68.57
CA ASP A 27 36.58 -36.16 -69.61
C ASP A 27 35.64 -37.37 -69.45
N PRO A 28 34.89 -37.79 -70.49
CA PRO A 28 33.80 -38.74 -70.34
C PRO A 28 34.28 -40.20 -70.49
N LEU A 29 34.88 -40.77 -69.43
CA LEU A 29 35.09 -42.22 -69.33
C LEU A 29 34.46 -42.80 -68.05
N VAL A 30 33.61 -43.81 -68.24
CA VAL A 30 33.04 -44.74 -67.24
C VAL A 30 32.14 -44.09 -66.16
N ASN A 31 30.83 -44.02 -66.45
CA ASN A 31 29.79 -43.78 -65.44
C ASN A 31 29.63 -44.98 -64.49
N ASN A 32 30.48 -45.08 -63.46
CA ASN A 32 30.24 -46.00 -62.34
C ASN A 32 29.32 -45.33 -61.30
N PRO A 33 28.05 -45.76 -61.12
CA PRO A 33 27.10 -45.13 -60.20
C PRO A 33 27.52 -45.19 -58.73
N SER A 34 28.36 -46.17 -58.37
CA SER A 34 28.88 -46.34 -57.02
C SER A 34 29.87 -45.23 -56.65
N ILE A 35 30.63 -44.69 -57.63
CA ILE A 35 31.48 -43.50 -57.44
C ILE A 35 30.63 -42.25 -57.21
N GLY A 36 29.52 -42.08 -57.95
CA GLY A 36 28.59 -40.96 -57.74
C GLY A 36 27.97 -40.97 -56.34
N SER A 37 27.57 -42.15 -55.86
CA SER A 37 27.04 -42.35 -54.50
C SER A 37 28.11 -42.06 -53.43
N ALA A 38 29.35 -42.49 -53.67
CA ALA A 38 30.48 -42.22 -52.77
C ALA A 38 30.83 -40.73 -52.68
N LEU A 39 30.75 -39.97 -53.79
CA LEU A 39 30.95 -38.52 -53.80
C LEU A 39 29.86 -37.78 -52.98
N GLN A 40 28.60 -38.19 -53.08
CA GLN A 40 27.52 -37.60 -52.28
C GLN A 40 27.72 -37.84 -50.76
N VAL A 41 28.17 -39.04 -50.38
CA VAL A 41 28.54 -39.32 -48.97
C VAL A 41 29.77 -38.49 -48.57
N LEU A 42 30.78 -38.37 -49.43
CA LEU A 42 31.99 -37.59 -49.17
C LEU A 42 31.68 -36.11 -48.86
N GLU A 43 30.77 -35.48 -49.61
CA GLU A 43 30.30 -34.12 -49.34
C GLU A 43 29.69 -34.00 -47.94
N SER A 44 28.81 -34.93 -47.56
CA SER A 44 28.19 -34.92 -46.21
C SER A 44 29.22 -35.08 -45.09
N LEU A 45 30.25 -35.92 -45.28
CA LEU A 45 31.30 -36.16 -44.31
C LEU A 45 32.22 -34.95 -44.11
N ALA A 46 32.38 -34.09 -45.11
CA ALA A 46 33.25 -32.90 -45.03
C ALA A 46 32.78 -31.94 -43.92
N ASP A 47 31.47 -31.69 -43.84
CA ASP A 47 30.90 -30.81 -42.83
C ASP A 47 30.86 -31.46 -41.44
N ILE A 48 30.63 -32.78 -41.38
CA ILE A 48 30.67 -33.54 -40.11
C ILE A 48 32.08 -33.57 -39.54
N GLY A 49 33.11 -33.76 -40.38
CA GLY A 49 34.52 -33.79 -39.94
C GLY A 49 35.00 -32.48 -39.32
N ARG A 50 34.37 -31.34 -39.64
CA ARG A 50 34.61 -30.05 -38.97
C ARG A 50 33.99 -29.99 -37.57
N ALA A 51 32.78 -30.54 -37.40
CA ALA A 51 32.07 -30.55 -36.12
C ALA A 51 32.58 -31.64 -35.16
N VAL A 52 33.07 -32.76 -35.71
CA VAL A 52 33.48 -33.96 -34.97
C VAL A 52 34.86 -34.42 -35.48
N PRO A 53 35.98 -33.87 -34.97
CA PRO A 53 37.28 -33.99 -35.62
C PRO A 53 37.83 -35.42 -35.81
N PHE A 54 37.45 -36.37 -34.95
CA PHE A 54 37.90 -37.76 -35.06
C PHE A 54 37.21 -38.55 -36.21
N ILE A 55 36.25 -37.94 -36.93
CA ILE A 55 35.65 -38.46 -38.16
C ILE A 55 36.43 -37.99 -39.41
N ALA A 56 37.23 -36.92 -39.32
CA ALA A 56 38.03 -36.42 -40.44
C ALA A 56 38.90 -37.47 -41.16
N PRO A 57 39.49 -38.50 -40.49
CA PRO A 57 40.21 -39.56 -41.19
C PRO A 57 39.37 -40.34 -42.19
N ALA A 58 38.10 -40.65 -41.87
CA ALA A 58 37.19 -41.38 -42.75
C ALA A 58 36.89 -40.60 -44.04
N PHE A 59 36.70 -39.27 -43.94
CA PHE A 59 36.55 -38.39 -45.09
C PHE A 59 37.79 -38.43 -46.02
N VAL A 60 38.99 -38.32 -45.44
CA VAL A 60 40.25 -38.36 -46.22
C VAL A 60 40.45 -39.72 -46.88
N LEU A 61 40.18 -40.83 -46.17
CA LEU A 61 40.29 -42.18 -46.72
C LEU A 61 39.27 -42.45 -47.83
N LEU A 62 38.01 -42.07 -47.66
CA LEU A 62 36.99 -42.19 -48.71
C LEU A 62 37.39 -41.40 -49.97
N LYS A 63 37.90 -40.17 -49.81
CA LYS A 63 38.40 -39.37 -50.94
C LYS A 63 39.52 -40.08 -51.68
N ILE A 64 40.49 -40.68 -50.97
CA ILE A 64 41.60 -41.42 -51.58
C ILE A 64 41.09 -42.64 -52.36
N ILE A 65 40.12 -43.39 -51.81
CA ILE A 65 39.52 -44.52 -52.52
C ILE A 65 38.81 -44.06 -53.80
N ILE A 66 38.01 -42.99 -53.72
CA ILE A 66 37.34 -42.39 -54.89
C ILE A 66 38.37 -41.94 -55.94
N ASP A 67 39.45 -41.27 -55.53
CA ASP A 67 40.50 -40.79 -56.43
C ASP A 67 41.30 -41.94 -57.08
N LEU A 68 41.42 -43.10 -56.42
CA LEU A 68 42.02 -44.32 -56.98
C LEU A 68 41.07 -44.96 -58.02
N GLU A 69 39.81 -45.15 -57.68
CA GLU A 69 38.82 -45.77 -58.59
C GLU A 69 38.49 -44.88 -59.79
N ARG A 70 38.48 -43.55 -59.65
CA ARG A 70 38.35 -42.60 -60.77
C ARG A 70 39.54 -42.61 -61.74
N ARG A 71 40.71 -43.12 -61.32
CA ARG A 71 41.90 -43.24 -62.16
C ARG A 71 42.07 -44.62 -62.77
N ALA A 72 41.24 -45.59 -62.38
CA ALA A 72 41.28 -46.93 -62.94
C ALA A 72 40.80 -46.91 -64.40
N GLN A 73 41.53 -47.64 -65.27
CA GLN A 73 41.19 -47.76 -66.70
C GLN A 73 40.08 -48.80 -66.96
N ASP A 74 39.79 -49.65 -65.96
CA ASP A 74 38.84 -50.75 -66.02
C ASP A 74 37.96 -50.82 -64.76
N VAL A 75 36.68 -51.16 -64.94
CA VAL A 75 35.78 -51.47 -63.82
C VAL A 75 36.12 -52.86 -63.29
N ASP A 76 36.33 -52.98 -61.99
CA ASP A 76 36.50 -54.27 -61.31
C ASP A 76 35.40 -54.46 -60.28
N LEU A 77 34.72 -55.61 -60.30
CA LEU A 77 33.56 -55.83 -59.45
C LEU A 77 33.95 -55.92 -57.96
N LYS A 78 35.17 -56.34 -57.62
CA LYS A 78 35.62 -56.48 -56.22
C LYS A 78 35.94 -55.12 -55.60
N CYS A 79 36.60 -54.23 -56.37
CA CYS A 79 36.79 -52.84 -55.95
C CYS A 79 35.45 -52.09 -55.82
N THR A 80 34.52 -52.32 -56.76
CA THR A 80 33.19 -51.69 -56.73
C THR A 80 32.35 -52.17 -55.54
N ASP A 81 32.35 -53.47 -55.24
CA ASP A 81 31.67 -54.04 -54.06
C ASP A 81 32.24 -53.45 -52.75
N LEU A 82 33.56 -53.39 -52.62
CA LEU A 82 34.20 -52.83 -51.43
C LEU A 82 33.91 -51.33 -51.26
N LEU A 83 33.91 -50.55 -52.36
CA LEU A 83 33.49 -49.15 -52.35
C LEU A 83 32.02 -48.98 -51.95
N GLU A 84 31.11 -49.86 -52.40
CA GLU A 84 29.69 -49.83 -52.02
C GLU A 84 29.49 -50.11 -50.52
N ARG A 85 30.16 -51.13 -49.96
CA ARG A 85 30.13 -51.42 -48.52
C ARG A 85 30.67 -50.26 -47.68
N ILE A 86 31.79 -49.67 -48.12
CA ILE A 86 32.40 -48.49 -47.50
C ILE A 86 31.45 -47.28 -47.53
N THR A 87 30.85 -47.01 -48.70
CA THR A 87 29.92 -45.90 -48.88
C THR A 87 28.68 -46.07 -48.02
N PHE A 88 28.14 -47.30 -47.95
CA PHE A 88 27.00 -47.64 -47.09
C PHE A 88 27.33 -47.41 -45.61
N MET A 89 28.42 -47.99 -45.10
CA MET A 89 28.88 -47.79 -43.72
C MET A 89 29.04 -46.31 -43.36
N LEU A 90 29.67 -45.54 -44.24
CA LEU A 90 29.95 -44.13 -44.02
C LEU A 90 28.70 -43.23 -44.10
N SER A 91 27.66 -43.65 -44.82
CA SER A 91 26.39 -42.92 -44.92
C SER A 91 25.65 -42.76 -43.58
N HIS A 92 26.06 -43.49 -42.53
CA HIS A 92 25.47 -43.43 -41.19
C HIS A 92 26.18 -42.46 -40.23
N LEU A 93 27.41 -42.04 -40.53
CA LEU A 93 28.13 -41.06 -39.71
C LEU A 93 27.43 -39.70 -39.51
N PRO A 94 26.59 -39.17 -40.45
CA PRO A 94 25.78 -37.98 -40.19
C PRO A 94 24.87 -38.05 -38.96
N ALA A 95 24.51 -39.24 -38.47
CA ALA A 95 23.74 -39.37 -37.24
C ALA A 95 24.49 -38.85 -35.99
N LEU A 96 25.82 -38.86 -36.00
CA LEU A 96 26.67 -38.43 -34.87
C LEU A 96 26.54 -36.95 -34.51
N GLN A 97 26.00 -36.11 -35.38
CA GLN A 97 25.68 -34.71 -35.06
C GLN A 97 24.47 -34.56 -34.12
N LYS A 98 23.63 -35.61 -33.96
CA LYS A 98 22.34 -35.54 -33.27
C LYS A 98 22.27 -36.38 -31.99
N ILE A 99 23.36 -37.09 -31.65
CA ILE A 99 23.43 -37.97 -30.49
C ILE A 99 24.64 -37.63 -29.61
N GLU A 100 24.58 -37.99 -28.34
CA GLU A 100 25.71 -37.88 -27.42
C GLU A 100 26.77 -38.94 -27.75
N ILE A 101 28.02 -38.50 -27.91
CA ILE A 101 29.12 -39.36 -28.38
C ILE A 101 29.74 -40.09 -27.19
N MET A 102 29.31 -41.34 -26.99
CA MET A 102 29.85 -42.22 -25.94
C MET A 102 31.28 -42.72 -26.27
N PRO A 103 32.10 -43.05 -25.26
CA PRO A 103 33.46 -43.60 -25.48
C PRO A 103 33.49 -44.88 -26.33
N SER A 104 32.48 -45.75 -26.19
CA SER A 104 32.30 -46.95 -27.03
C SER A 104 32.08 -46.59 -28.50
N THR A 105 31.24 -45.59 -28.77
CA THR A 105 31.00 -45.07 -30.13
C THR A 105 32.29 -44.53 -30.75
N ARG A 106 33.14 -43.84 -29.96
CA ARG A 106 34.47 -43.40 -30.44
C ARG A 106 35.37 -44.58 -30.84
N GLN A 107 35.45 -45.63 -30.02
CA GLN A 107 36.24 -46.83 -30.34
C GLN A 107 35.74 -47.55 -31.60
N VAL A 108 34.43 -47.52 -31.87
CA VAL A 108 33.88 -48.04 -33.13
C VAL A 108 34.33 -47.19 -34.33
N ILE A 109 34.33 -45.86 -34.21
CA ILE A 109 34.84 -44.97 -35.28
C ILE A 109 36.35 -45.13 -35.51
N GLU A 110 37.14 -45.38 -34.46
CA GLU A 110 38.56 -45.70 -34.60
C GLU A 110 38.75 -47.00 -35.40
N ARG A 111 38.01 -48.08 -35.09
CA ARG A 111 38.02 -49.31 -35.90
C ARG A 111 37.53 -49.12 -37.34
N VAL A 112 36.51 -48.28 -37.56
CA VAL A 112 36.07 -47.88 -38.90
C VAL A 112 37.20 -47.22 -39.69
N ASN A 113 37.94 -46.30 -39.06
CA ASN A 113 39.08 -45.63 -39.70
C ASN A 113 40.20 -46.62 -40.08
N ASP A 114 40.49 -47.62 -39.24
CA ASP A 114 41.48 -48.66 -39.56
C ASP A 114 41.01 -49.60 -40.68
N ALA A 115 39.74 -50.05 -40.67
CA ALA A 115 39.18 -50.87 -41.74
C ALA A 115 39.16 -50.14 -43.10
N LEU A 116 38.91 -48.83 -43.09
CA LEU A 116 39.00 -47.97 -44.29
C LEU A 116 40.45 -47.81 -44.77
N LYS A 117 41.41 -47.73 -43.86
CA LYS A 117 42.84 -47.61 -44.15
C LYS A 117 43.37 -48.90 -44.79
N GLU A 118 42.98 -50.06 -44.26
CA GLU A 118 43.26 -51.37 -44.86
C GLU A 118 42.61 -51.50 -46.24
N SER A 119 41.35 -51.12 -46.39
CA SER A 119 40.61 -51.19 -47.66
C SER A 119 41.20 -50.25 -48.73
N ALA A 120 41.53 -49.01 -48.38
CA ALA A 120 42.20 -48.07 -49.26
C ALA A 120 43.59 -48.59 -49.69
N SER A 121 44.30 -49.23 -48.76
CA SER A 121 45.59 -49.85 -49.01
C SER A 121 45.50 -51.05 -49.96
N LEU A 122 44.49 -51.92 -49.77
CA LEU A 122 44.19 -53.06 -50.65
C LEU A 122 43.84 -52.56 -52.07
N ILE A 123 42.92 -51.60 -52.19
CA ILE A 123 42.53 -51.04 -53.49
C ILE A 123 43.73 -50.41 -54.19
N ALA A 124 44.56 -49.62 -53.48
CA ALA A 124 45.77 -49.02 -54.03
C ALA A 124 46.80 -50.08 -54.49
N ALA A 125 46.99 -51.15 -53.72
CA ALA A 125 47.92 -52.23 -54.06
C ALA A 125 47.40 -53.10 -55.22
N TYR A 126 46.10 -53.40 -55.24
CA TYR A 126 45.45 -54.18 -56.29
C TYR A 126 45.40 -53.41 -57.63
N ARG A 127 45.01 -52.13 -57.62
CA ARG A 127 45.00 -51.27 -58.82
C ARG A 127 46.40 -50.98 -59.38
N LYS A 128 47.46 -51.18 -58.59
CA LYS A 128 48.86 -51.12 -59.06
C LYS A 128 49.30 -52.40 -59.80
N GLN A 129 48.62 -53.52 -59.61
CA GLN A 129 48.87 -54.76 -60.36
C GLN A 129 48.25 -54.66 -61.77
N GLY A 130 49.02 -55.08 -62.78
CA GLY A 130 48.54 -55.25 -64.16
C GLY A 130 47.38 -56.23 -64.24
N ARG A 131 46.51 -56.08 -65.26
CA ARG A 131 45.25 -56.84 -65.38
C ARG A 131 45.48 -58.36 -65.34
N ILE A 132 46.50 -58.87 -66.03
CA ILE A 132 46.87 -60.30 -66.03
C ILE A 132 47.19 -60.79 -64.61
N VAL A 133 48.01 -60.03 -63.88
CA VAL A 133 48.46 -60.32 -62.50
C VAL A 133 47.26 -60.37 -61.55
N ARG A 134 46.34 -59.40 -61.67
CA ARG A 134 45.12 -59.31 -60.86
C ARG A 134 44.22 -60.54 -60.97
N ARG A 135 44.16 -61.19 -62.14
CA ARG A 135 43.34 -62.38 -62.43
C ARG A 135 44.02 -63.69 -62.06
N LEU A 136 45.32 -63.85 -62.36
CA LEU A 136 46.06 -65.08 -62.06
C LEU A 136 46.40 -65.23 -60.56
N ALA A 137 46.57 -64.14 -59.82
CA ALA A 137 46.79 -64.18 -58.38
C ALA A 137 45.47 -64.43 -57.62
N ILE A 138 44.94 -65.67 -57.67
CA ILE A 138 43.63 -66.06 -57.13
C ILE A 138 43.45 -65.67 -55.65
N GLY A 139 44.53 -65.69 -54.86
CA GLY A 139 44.55 -65.25 -53.45
C GLY A 139 44.20 -63.76 -53.22
N ASN A 140 44.14 -62.94 -54.26
CA ASN A 140 43.60 -61.58 -54.16
C ASN A 140 42.14 -61.57 -53.69
N ARG A 141 41.31 -62.54 -54.13
CA ARG A 141 39.90 -62.59 -53.73
C ARG A 141 39.72 -62.78 -52.23
N GLU A 142 40.52 -63.64 -51.61
CA GLU A 142 40.50 -63.88 -50.17
C GLU A 142 40.75 -62.58 -49.37
N LYS A 143 41.66 -61.73 -49.86
CA LYS A 143 41.95 -60.41 -49.24
C LYS A 143 40.77 -59.44 -49.36
N PHE A 144 40.08 -59.42 -50.50
CA PHE A 144 38.82 -58.68 -50.63
C PHE A 144 37.72 -59.24 -49.73
N THR A 145 37.61 -60.56 -49.56
CA THR A 145 36.67 -61.17 -48.60
C THR A 145 36.98 -60.78 -47.16
N ILE A 146 38.26 -60.77 -46.76
CA ILE A 146 38.68 -60.33 -45.42
C ILE A 146 38.32 -58.85 -45.20
N CYS A 147 38.70 -57.94 -46.10
CA CYS A 147 38.35 -56.52 -45.96
C CYS A 147 36.83 -56.29 -46.00
N ALA A 148 36.08 -56.99 -46.85
CA ALA A 148 34.62 -56.92 -46.88
C ALA A 148 34.01 -57.33 -45.52
N ASN A 149 34.48 -58.42 -44.91
CA ASN A 149 34.04 -58.85 -43.59
C ASN A 149 34.37 -57.83 -42.51
N THR A 150 35.61 -57.29 -42.47
CA THR A 150 35.98 -56.22 -41.53
C THR A 150 35.08 -54.99 -41.66
N ILE A 151 34.77 -54.56 -42.89
CA ILE A 151 33.84 -53.44 -43.14
C ILE A 151 32.40 -53.79 -42.70
N ASN A 152 31.94 -55.03 -42.95
CA ASN A 152 30.61 -55.48 -42.53
C ASN A 152 30.46 -55.47 -40.99
N ASP A 153 31.47 -55.95 -40.27
CA ASP A 153 31.45 -55.98 -38.80
C ASP A 153 31.58 -54.57 -38.21
N CYS A 154 32.46 -53.72 -38.74
CA CYS A 154 32.51 -52.30 -38.36
C CYS A 154 31.19 -51.58 -38.64
N CYS A 155 30.50 -51.88 -39.74
CA CYS A 155 29.19 -51.31 -40.06
C CYS A 155 28.10 -51.79 -39.09
N ARG A 156 28.11 -53.08 -38.71
CA ARG A 156 27.18 -53.63 -37.71
C ARG A 156 27.37 -52.99 -36.34
N ASP A 157 28.61 -52.87 -35.88
CA ASP A 157 28.96 -52.21 -34.61
C ASP A 157 28.59 -50.72 -34.60
N LEU A 158 28.75 -50.04 -35.74
CA LEU A 158 28.33 -48.65 -35.93
C LEU A 158 26.80 -48.51 -35.86
N LEU A 159 26.04 -49.32 -36.60
CA LEU A 159 24.58 -49.29 -36.57
C LEU A 159 24.03 -49.57 -35.16
N MET A 160 24.63 -50.53 -34.44
CA MET A 160 24.29 -50.82 -33.04
C MET A 160 24.62 -49.65 -32.10
N SER A 161 25.78 -49.02 -32.26
CA SER A 161 26.20 -47.87 -31.44
C SER A 161 25.35 -46.61 -31.68
N LEU A 162 24.82 -46.46 -32.90
CA LEU A 162 23.91 -45.37 -33.27
C LEU A 162 22.43 -45.67 -32.98
N GLN A 163 22.11 -46.85 -32.43
CA GLN A 163 20.74 -47.36 -32.21
C GLN A 163 19.87 -47.37 -33.48
N ILE A 164 20.48 -47.54 -34.66
CA ILE A 164 19.79 -47.49 -35.95
C ILE A 164 19.20 -48.87 -36.28
N HIS A 165 17.90 -49.03 -36.01
CA HIS A 165 17.12 -50.19 -36.44
C HIS A 165 16.71 -50.07 -37.93
N GLN A 166 17.57 -50.48 -38.86
CA GLN A 166 17.20 -50.62 -40.28
C GLN A 166 16.69 -52.03 -40.61
N THR A 167 15.57 -52.11 -41.32
CA THR A 167 14.88 -53.38 -41.63
C THR A 167 14.92 -53.81 -43.11
N VAL A 168 15.48 -53.01 -44.04
CA VAL A 168 15.27 -53.23 -45.50
C VAL A 168 16.52 -53.07 -46.40
N LYS A 169 17.74 -52.83 -45.90
CA LYS A 169 18.95 -52.65 -46.76
C LYS A 169 20.24 -53.38 -46.32
N LEU A 170 20.13 -54.51 -45.63
CA LEU A 170 21.30 -55.32 -45.23
C LEU A 170 21.96 -56.11 -46.39
N ASP A 171 21.33 -56.19 -47.56
CA ASP A 171 21.77 -57.02 -48.69
C ASP A 171 23.23 -56.73 -49.15
N ILE A 172 23.63 -55.46 -49.13
CA ILE A 172 25.01 -55.02 -49.44
C ILE A 172 26.03 -55.61 -48.45
N LEU A 173 25.64 -55.82 -47.19
CA LEU A 173 26.49 -56.41 -46.16
C LEU A 173 26.46 -57.95 -46.17
N THR A 174 25.39 -58.56 -46.66
CA THR A 174 25.20 -60.03 -46.63
C THR A 174 25.56 -60.76 -47.92
N ARG A 175 25.72 -60.08 -49.05
CA ARG A 175 26.15 -60.70 -50.31
C ARG A 175 27.63 -61.12 -50.28
N ASP A 176 27.97 -62.19 -51.00
CA ASP A 176 29.36 -62.61 -51.23
C ASP A 176 30.12 -61.59 -52.09
N VAL A 177 31.45 -61.53 -51.93
CA VAL A 177 32.33 -60.75 -52.82
C VAL A 177 32.22 -61.30 -54.26
N PRO A 178 31.90 -60.46 -55.26
CA PRO A 178 31.64 -60.89 -56.63
C PRO A 178 32.87 -61.51 -57.30
N ILE A 179 32.60 -62.27 -58.37
CA ILE A 179 33.61 -62.94 -59.19
C ILE A 179 33.49 -62.38 -60.60
N ASP A 180 34.53 -61.69 -61.09
CA ASP A 180 34.59 -61.25 -62.48
C ASP A 180 34.67 -62.49 -63.40
N ASP A 181 34.11 -62.41 -64.61
CA ASP A 181 34.18 -63.54 -65.55
C ASP A 181 35.63 -63.90 -65.95
N GLU A 182 36.53 -62.92 -65.91
CA GLU A 182 37.99 -63.11 -66.04
C GLU A 182 38.61 -63.90 -64.87
N ASP A 183 38.08 -63.75 -63.65
CA ASP A 183 38.53 -64.54 -62.48
C ASP A 183 38.08 -66.00 -62.62
N LYS A 184 36.88 -66.24 -63.17
CA LYS A 184 36.39 -67.59 -63.50
C LYS A 184 37.28 -68.21 -64.58
N ALA A 185 37.58 -67.46 -65.64
CA ALA A 185 38.48 -67.90 -66.70
C ALA A 185 39.88 -68.24 -66.19
N ALA A 186 40.46 -67.41 -65.30
CA ALA A 186 41.74 -67.70 -64.64
C ALA A 186 41.68 -68.99 -63.81
N LYS A 187 40.61 -69.19 -63.03
CA LYS A 187 40.43 -70.40 -62.24
C LYS A 187 40.33 -71.66 -63.12
N THR A 188 39.51 -71.63 -64.16
CA THR A 188 39.38 -72.74 -65.12
C THR A 188 40.69 -72.98 -65.88
N PHE A 189 41.46 -71.94 -66.18
CA PHE A 189 42.78 -72.07 -66.81
C PHE A 189 43.79 -72.79 -65.89
N VAL A 190 43.82 -72.45 -64.59
CA VAL A 190 44.66 -73.16 -63.60
C VAL A 190 44.20 -74.61 -63.39
N GLU A 191 42.88 -74.84 -63.27
CA GLU A 191 42.30 -76.18 -63.15
C GLU A 191 42.66 -77.07 -64.37
N LYS A 192 42.67 -76.50 -65.59
CA LYS A 192 43.07 -77.19 -66.83
C LYS A 192 44.56 -77.57 -66.86
N HIS A 193 45.44 -76.79 -66.21
CA HIS A 193 46.90 -76.98 -66.21
C HIS A 193 47.43 -77.63 -64.91
N GLY A 194 46.65 -78.53 -64.30
CA GLY A 194 47.08 -79.34 -63.16
C GLY A 194 46.77 -78.76 -61.78
N GLY A 195 46.03 -77.66 -61.69
CA GLY A 195 45.44 -77.14 -60.44
C GLY A 195 46.39 -76.38 -59.51
N SER A 196 47.69 -76.33 -59.79
CA SER A 196 48.65 -75.54 -59.01
C SER A 196 48.73 -74.10 -59.53
N VAL A 197 48.25 -73.14 -58.73
CA VAL A 197 48.31 -71.70 -59.04
C VAL A 197 49.76 -71.23 -59.19
N GLU A 198 50.65 -71.67 -58.28
CA GLU A 198 52.06 -71.28 -58.28
C GLU A 198 52.80 -71.75 -59.54
N ALA A 199 52.52 -72.97 -60.01
CA ALA A 199 53.11 -73.50 -61.23
C ALA A 199 52.75 -72.65 -62.46
N VAL A 200 51.49 -72.19 -62.55
CA VAL A 200 51.04 -71.31 -63.63
C VAL A 200 51.60 -69.89 -63.50
N MET A 201 51.73 -69.35 -62.27
CA MET A 201 52.25 -68.00 -62.05
C MET A 201 53.75 -67.84 -62.34
N HIS A 202 54.54 -68.92 -62.17
CA HIS A 202 55.99 -68.88 -62.39
C HIS A 202 56.43 -69.34 -63.80
N ASP A 203 55.52 -69.91 -64.60
CA ASP A 203 55.79 -70.29 -65.99
C ASP A 203 55.42 -69.16 -66.97
N ARG A 204 56.44 -68.57 -67.61
CA ARG A 204 56.27 -67.45 -68.55
C ARG A 204 55.48 -67.83 -69.81
N GLU A 205 55.49 -69.10 -70.23
CA GLU A 205 54.72 -69.54 -71.41
C GLU A 205 53.24 -69.72 -71.07
N LEU A 206 52.92 -70.30 -69.91
CA LEU A 206 51.52 -70.45 -69.45
C LEU A 206 50.86 -69.09 -69.16
N VAL A 207 51.58 -68.13 -68.55
CA VAL A 207 51.08 -66.75 -68.37
C VAL A 207 50.79 -66.08 -69.72
N LYS A 208 51.65 -66.32 -70.73
CA LYS A 208 51.48 -65.77 -72.08
C LYS A 208 50.30 -66.40 -72.82
N GLU A 209 50.07 -67.71 -72.67
CA GLU A 209 48.88 -68.38 -73.22
C GLU A 209 47.60 -67.81 -72.60
N PHE A 210 47.55 -67.67 -71.27
CA PHE A 210 46.41 -67.05 -70.59
C PHE A 210 46.13 -65.62 -71.08
N ALA A 211 47.19 -64.80 -71.19
CA ALA A 211 47.07 -63.43 -71.70
C ALA A 211 46.49 -63.40 -73.12
N GLN A 212 46.95 -64.28 -74.02
CA GLN A 212 46.41 -64.38 -75.38
C GLN A 212 44.95 -64.86 -75.40
N GLN A 213 44.58 -65.85 -74.59
CA GLN A 213 43.20 -66.34 -74.47
C GLN A 213 42.22 -65.28 -73.98
N GLN A 214 42.68 -64.35 -73.12
CA GLN A 214 41.87 -63.25 -72.58
C GLN A 214 42.06 -61.92 -73.32
N HIS A 215 42.72 -61.93 -74.49
CA HIS A 215 43.02 -60.73 -75.29
C HIS A 215 43.76 -59.61 -74.54
N MET A 216 44.60 -59.97 -73.57
CA MET A 216 45.41 -59.05 -72.77
C MET A 216 46.83 -58.91 -73.34
N VAL A 217 47.40 -57.70 -73.26
CA VAL A 217 48.79 -57.44 -73.64
C VAL A 217 49.72 -57.82 -72.49
N MET A 218 50.74 -58.63 -72.79
CA MET A 218 51.79 -59.00 -71.84
C MET A 218 53.02 -58.09 -72.07
N ASP A 219 53.46 -57.40 -71.02
CA ASP A 219 54.77 -56.73 -70.95
C ASP A 219 55.72 -57.48 -70.01
N ASP A 220 57.00 -57.12 -70.00
CA ASP A 220 58.02 -57.77 -69.18
C ASP A 220 57.84 -57.55 -67.66
N SER A 221 57.07 -56.52 -67.25
CA SER A 221 56.81 -56.24 -65.83
C SER A 221 55.76 -57.17 -65.21
N VAL A 222 54.96 -57.87 -66.03
CA VAL A 222 53.94 -58.83 -65.57
C VAL A 222 54.56 -59.93 -64.70
N MET A 223 55.71 -60.48 -65.09
CA MET A 223 56.38 -61.55 -64.33
C MET A 223 56.99 -61.04 -63.02
N GLU A 224 57.52 -59.81 -62.99
CA GLU A 224 58.00 -59.18 -61.76
C GLU A 224 56.86 -58.92 -60.77
N GLN A 225 55.70 -58.49 -61.28
CA GLN A 225 54.50 -58.22 -60.48
C GLN A 225 53.82 -59.50 -59.97
N LEU A 226 53.86 -60.62 -60.70
CA LEU A 226 53.38 -61.92 -60.22
C LEU A 226 54.18 -62.44 -59.03
N ASN A 227 55.49 -62.16 -59.00
CA ASN A 227 56.37 -62.49 -57.87
C ASN A 227 56.28 -61.49 -56.70
N ALA A 228 55.54 -60.39 -56.85
CA ALA A 228 55.44 -59.33 -55.84
C ALA A 228 54.27 -59.58 -54.86
N SER A 229 54.60 -59.73 -53.57
CA SER A 229 53.62 -59.85 -52.48
C SER A 229 52.78 -58.58 -52.34
N ILE A 230 51.49 -58.65 -52.72
CA ILE A 230 50.52 -57.57 -52.49
C ILE A 230 50.39 -57.21 -50.99
N THR A 231 50.67 -58.16 -50.08
CA THR A 231 50.64 -57.90 -48.62
C THR A 231 51.71 -56.89 -48.20
N ASP A 232 52.89 -56.91 -48.83
CA ASP A 232 53.97 -55.97 -48.49
C ASP A 232 53.73 -54.60 -49.13
N SER A 233 53.14 -54.57 -50.33
CA SER A 233 52.62 -53.31 -50.91
C SER A 233 51.49 -52.71 -50.05
N MET A 234 50.64 -53.54 -49.42
CA MET A 234 49.60 -53.06 -48.50
C MET A 234 50.20 -52.47 -47.23
N LYS A 235 51.21 -53.10 -46.61
CA LYS A 235 51.91 -52.52 -45.45
C LYS A 235 52.55 -51.17 -45.79
N GLN A 236 53.24 -51.07 -46.92
CA GLN A 236 53.87 -49.83 -47.37
C GLN A 236 52.83 -48.71 -47.62
N ASN A 237 51.72 -49.04 -48.27
CA ASN A 237 50.62 -48.11 -48.51
C ASN A 237 49.95 -47.66 -47.20
N GLN A 238 49.75 -48.58 -46.24
CA GLN A 238 49.15 -48.29 -44.94
C GLN A 238 49.98 -47.26 -44.14
N THR A 239 51.30 -47.46 -44.03
CA THR A 239 52.21 -46.49 -43.40
C THR A 239 52.18 -45.12 -44.09
N ARG A 240 52.09 -45.10 -45.43
CA ARG A 240 51.97 -43.84 -46.19
C ARG A 240 50.64 -43.13 -45.93
N LEU A 241 49.54 -43.87 -45.86
CA LEU A 241 48.21 -43.33 -45.53
C LEU A 241 48.20 -42.74 -44.11
N GLU A 242 48.84 -43.39 -43.14
CA GLU A 242 48.95 -42.87 -41.77
C GLU A 242 49.69 -41.53 -41.69
N GLY A 243 50.77 -41.36 -42.46
CA GLY A 243 51.44 -40.06 -42.61
C GLY A 243 50.49 -38.97 -43.12
N ILE A 244 49.80 -39.25 -44.24
CA ILE A 244 48.83 -38.31 -44.85
C ILE A 244 47.70 -37.96 -43.86
N LEU A 245 47.19 -38.93 -43.10
CA LEU A 245 46.13 -38.69 -42.13
C LEU A 245 46.61 -37.83 -40.96
N ARG A 246 47.81 -38.08 -40.44
CA ARG A 246 48.40 -37.32 -39.32
C ARG A 246 48.54 -35.85 -39.67
N ASP A 247 49.00 -35.54 -40.87
CA ASP A 247 49.21 -34.17 -41.33
C ASP A 247 47.87 -33.43 -41.51
N ASN A 248 46.89 -34.04 -42.18
CA ASN A 248 45.59 -33.41 -42.47
C ASN A 248 44.71 -33.22 -41.21
N VAL A 249 44.72 -34.18 -40.27
CA VAL A 249 43.93 -34.09 -39.02
C VAL A 249 44.44 -32.95 -38.13
N ASN A 250 45.76 -32.75 -38.06
CA ASN A 250 46.35 -31.66 -37.29
C ASN A 250 45.93 -30.28 -37.83
N THR A 251 45.83 -30.11 -39.15
CA THR A 251 45.34 -28.86 -39.76
C THR A 251 43.85 -28.62 -39.45
N ALA A 252 43.01 -29.65 -39.60
CA ALA A 252 41.57 -29.54 -39.36
C ALA A 252 41.21 -29.20 -37.90
N ILE A 253 41.94 -29.79 -36.94
CA ILE A 253 41.78 -29.48 -35.51
C ILE A 253 42.18 -28.04 -35.19
N ALA A 254 43.29 -27.56 -35.77
CA ALA A 254 43.80 -26.21 -35.53
C ALA A 254 42.83 -25.12 -36.02
N ASP A 255 42.28 -25.26 -37.23
CA ASP A 255 41.32 -24.30 -37.78
C ASP A 255 39.95 -24.36 -37.08
N GLY A 256 39.49 -25.56 -36.70
CA GLY A 256 38.25 -25.73 -35.92
C GLY A 256 38.31 -25.03 -34.56
N LEU A 257 39.40 -25.24 -33.80
CA LEU A 257 39.61 -24.58 -32.50
C LEU A 257 39.76 -23.05 -32.64
N LYS A 258 40.44 -22.59 -33.70
CA LYS A 258 40.62 -21.15 -33.97
C LYS A 258 39.30 -20.44 -34.25
N ASN A 259 38.39 -21.07 -35.01
CA ASN A 259 37.07 -20.50 -35.27
C ASN A 259 36.18 -20.47 -34.01
N MET A 260 36.15 -21.55 -33.21
CA MET A 260 35.42 -21.53 -31.93
C MET A 260 35.98 -20.48 -30.96
N ALA A 261 37.30 -20.31 -30.89
CA ALA A 261 37.93 -19.28 -30.08
C ALA A 261 37.58 -17.86 -30.58
N MET A 262 37.42 -17.64 -31.88
CA MET A 262 36.97 -16.36 -32.43
C MET A 262 35.49 -16.09 -32.14
N GLU A 263 34.60 -17.08 -32.23
CA GLU A 263 33.18 -16.92 -31.87
C GLU A 263 32.98 -16.68 -30.38
N LEU A 264 33.72 -17.39 -29.50
CA LEU A 264 33.68 -17.16 -28.06
C LEU A 264 34.21 -15.77 -27.68
N ASN A 265 35.33 -15.33 -28.26
CA ASN A 265 35.82 -13.96 -28.06
C ASN A 265 34.84 -12.90 -28.59
N ALA A 266 34.13 -13.16 -29.70
CA ALA A 266 33.12 -12.24 -30.23
C ALA A 266 31.87 -12.15 -29.33
N LEU A 267 31.47 -13.25 -28.70
CA LEU A 267 30.39 -13.30 -27.69
C LEU A 267 30.80 -12.65 -26.37
N GLU A 268 32.05 -12.83 -25.91
CA GLU A 268 32.55 -12.18 -24.70
C GLU A 268 32.80 -10.67 -24.90
N ALA A 269 33.12 -10.24 -26.12
CA ALA A 269 33.24 -8.84 -26.51
C ALA A 269 31.88 -8.14 -26.73
N GLU A 270 30.76 -8.87 -26.74
CA GLU A 270 29.44 -8.25 -26.90
C GLU A 270 29.08 -7.42 -25.65
N GLN A 271 28.63 -6.18 -25.85
CA GLN A 271 28.27 -5.29 -24.75
C GLN A 271 27.14 -5.90 -23.90
N LYS A 272 27.44 -6.16 -22.63
CA LYS A 272 26.45 -6.57 -21.63
C LYS A 272 25.65 -5.37 -21.16
N PHE A 273 24.32 -5.50 -21.21
CA PHE A 273 23.36 -4.51 -20.73
C PHE A 273 22.60 -5.07 -19.53
N LYS A 274 22.29 -4.22 -18.54
CA LYS A 274 21.41 -4.62 -17.43
C LYS A 274 19.95 -4.35 -17.78
N CYS A 275 19.06 -5.31 -17.55
CA CYS A 275 17.65 -5.16 -17.87
C CYS A 275 16.87 -4.44 -16.77
N VAL A 276 16.27 -3.29 -17.07
CA VAL A 276 15.52 -2.48 -16.09
C VAL A 276 14.26 -3.14 -15.53
N GLN A 277 13.75 -4.21 -16.17
CA GLN A 277 12.48 -4.87 -15.84
C GLN A 277 12.65 -6.05 -14.87
N CYS A 278 13.73 -6.81 -15.00
CA CYS A 278 14.01 -8.01 -14.22
C CYS A 278 15.40 -8.01 -13.55
N ASP A 279 16.15 -6.91 -13.68
CA ASP A 279 17.50 -6.66 -13.15
C ASP A 279 18.59 -7.67 -13.55
N LYS A 280 18.34 -8.49 -14.59
CA LYS A 280 19.31 -9.46 -15.15
C LYS A 280 20.13 -8.81 -16.26
N ASP A 281 21.39 -9.21 -16.37
CA ASP A 281 22.24 -8.87 -17.50
C ASP A 281 21.85 -9.66 -18.76
N PHE A 282 21.97 -9.02 -19.92
CA PHE A 282 21.67 -9.58 -21.24
C PHE A 282 22.58 -8.97 -22.31
N THR A 283 22.66 -9.62 -23.47
CA THR A 283 23.30 -9.09 -24.68
C THR A 283 22.28 -9.00 -25.82
N ASN A 284 22.57 -8.29 -26.91
CA ASN A 284 21.60 -8.19 -28.00
C ASN A 284 21.36 -9.54 -28.68
N TYR A 285 22.39 -10.37 -28.81
CA TYR A 285 22.28 -11.74 -29.33
C TYR A 285 21.36 -12.64 -28.49
N THR A 286 21.36 -12.45 -27.16
CA THR A 286 20.54 -13.23 -26.22
C THR A 286 19.13 -12.65 -26.00
N ASN A 287 18.81 -11.50 -26.61
CA ASN A 287 17.59 -10.76 -26.34
C ASN A 287 16.36 -11.20 -27.17
N GLY A 288 15.88 -12.42 -26.95
CA GLY A 288 14.66 -12.94 -27.60
C GLY A 288 13.35 -12.35 -27.03
N PRO A 289 12.22 -12.43 -27.77
CA PRO A 289 10.91 -11.88 -27.35
C PRO A 289 10.30 -12.42 -26.04
N LYS A 290 10.92 -13.41 -25.39
CA LYS A 290 10.51 -13.96 -24.07
C LYS A 290 11.70 -14.09 -23.10
N ALA A 291 12.84 -13.45 -23.38
CA ALA A 291 14.05 -13.57 -22.57
C ALA A 291 13.88 -12.91 -21.19
N CYS A 292 13.23 -11.74 -21.16
CA CYS A 292 12.86 -11.07 -19.93
C CYS A 292 11.57 -11.67 -19.37
N SER A 293 11.55 -11.88 -18.05
CA SER A 293 10.39 -12.32 -17.27
C SER A 293 10.26 -11.43 -16.05
N PHE A 294 9.07 -10.82 -15.85
CA PHE A 294 8.83 -9.86 -14.77
C PHE A 294 7.36 -9.85 -14.32
N HIS A 295 7.12 -9.19 -13.18
CA HIS A 295 5.78 -8.89 -12.70
C HIS A 295 5.30 -7.54 -13.19
N ARG A 296 4.01 -7.45 -13.53
CA ARG A 296 3.38 -6.21 -14.01
C ARG A 296 3.25 -5.14 -12.90
N ALA A 297 3.24 -5.55 -11.64
CA ALA A 297 3.18 -4.71 -10.45
C ALA A 297 4.39 -4.93 -9.54
N GLU A 298 4.64 -4.00 -8.61
CA GLU A 298 5.60 -4.18 -7.52
C GLU A 298 5.10 -5.26 -6.53
N TYR A 299 6.01 -5.85 -5.76
CA TYR A 299 5.67 -6.76 -4.66
C TYR A 299 5.12 -5.96 -3.48
N ASP A 300 3.90 -6.28 -3.03
CA ASP A 300 3.35 -5.70 -1.82
C ASP A 300 3.82 -6.49 -0.60
N SER A 301 4.59 -5.82 0.27
CA SER A 301 5.12 -6.40 1.50
C SER A 301 4.07 -6.64 2.59
N TRP A 302 2.92 -5.95 2.53
CA TRP A 302 1.82 -6.11 3.50
C TRP A 302 0.98 -7.35 3.18
N SER A 303 0.49 -7.49 1.94
CA SER A 303 -0.20 -8.72 1.50
C SER A 303 0.75 -9.90 1.19
N LYS A 304 2.07 -9.66 1.19
CA LYS A 304 3.12 -10.62 0.82
C LYS A 304 2.90 -11.25 -0.56
N SER A 305 2.42 -10.44 -1.51
CA SER A 305 2.01 -10.93 -2.83
C SER A 305 2.23 -9.87 -3.92
N TYR A 306 2.27 -10.30 -5.19
CA TYR A 306 2.21 -9.38 -6.33
C TYR A 306 0.74 -9.10 -6.68
N PRO A 307 0.21 -7.88 -6.54
CA PRO A 307 -1.22 -7.60 -6.71
C PRO A 307 -1.72 -7.78 -8.15
N CYS A 308 -0.82 -7.97 -9.13
CA CYS A 308 -1.18 -8.27 -10.52
C CYS A 308 -1.52 -9.74 -10.81
N CYS A 309 -1.19 -10.68 -9.92
CA CYS A 309 -1.43 -12.13 -10.15
C CYS A 309 -1.44 -13.00 -8.88
N SER A 310 -1.06 -12.46 -7.73
CA SER A 310 -0.90 -13.13 -6.43
C SER A 310 0.11 -14.30 -6.39
N THR A 311 0.81 -14.60 -7.48
CA THR A 311 1.84 -15.65 -7.56
C THR A 311 3.25 -15.08 -7.42
N SER A 312 4.19 -15.89 -6.94
CA SER A 312 5.63 -15.56 -6.97
C SER A 312 6.21 -15.60 -8.40
N HIS A 313 5.71 -16.50 -9.25
CA HIS A 313 6.16 -16.64 -10.64
C HIS A 313 5.79 -15.43 -11.50
N PRO A 314 6.70 -14.92 -12.35
CA PRO A 314 6.46 -13.78 -13.24
C PRO A 314 5.22 -13.94 -14.14
N CYS A 315 4.38 -12.91 -14.21
CA CYS A 315 3.16 -12.91 -15.00
C CYS A 315 3.30 -12.32 -16.41
N GLN A 316 4.48 -11.79 -16.78
CA GLN A 316 4.76 -11.20 -18.10
C GLN A 316 6.12 -11.67 -18.64
N PHE A 317 6.20 -11.81 -19.97
CA PHE A 317 7.40 -12.19 -20.72
C PHE A 317 7.56 -11.28 -21.94
N ASN A 318 8.76 -10.74 -22.15
CA ASN A 318 9.08 -9.84 -23.27
C ASN A 318 10.59 -9.89 -23.60
N ALA A 319 11.04 -9.12 -24.59
CA ALA A 319 12.46 -8.81 -24.75
C ALA A 319 12.96 -7.90 -23.61
N HIS A 320 14.20 -8.11 -23.17
CA HIS A 320 14.89 -7.23 -22.23
C HIS A 320 15.04 -5.82 -22.79
N ARG A 321 14.98 -4.83 -21.90
CA ARG A 321 15.27 -3.42 -22.18
C ARG A 321 16.32 -2.86 -21.24
N SER A 322 17.27 -2.10 -21.78
CA SER A 322 18.35 -1.43 -21.06
C SER A 322 17.99 -0.02 -20.57
N LYS A 323 16.91 0.57 -21.10
CA LYS A 323 16.38 1.87 -20.69
C LYS A 323 14.97 1.73 -20.13
N HIS A 324 14.65 2.50 -19.09
CA HIS A 324 13.28 2.61 -18.57
C HIS A 324 12.33 3.22 -19.62
N HIS A 325 11.08 2.80 -19.60
CA HIS A 325 10.04 3.21 -20.54
C HIS A 325 8.66 3.17 -19.86
N CYS A 326 7.63 3.73 -20.48
CA CYS A 326 6.24 3.65 -20.00
C CYS A 326 5.29 2.88 -20.93
N ASP A 327 5.78 2.31 -22.04
CA ASP A 327 4.99 1.57 -23.06
C ASP A 327 4.07 0.48 -22.47
N TYR A 328 4.50 -0.14 -21.37
CA TYR A 328 3.74 -1.11 -20.59
C TYR A 328 4.26 -1.16 -19.14
N PRO A 329 3.41 -1.48 -18.15
CA PRO A 329 3.78 -1.53 -16.74
C PRO A 329 4.64 -2.75 -16.36
N TYR A 330 5.59 -2.53 -15.46
CA TYR A 330 6.45 -3.55 -14.85
C TYR A 330 6.86 -3.11 -13.43
N GLY A 331 7.05 -4.06 -12.52
CA GLY A 331 7.11 -3.79 -11.07
C GLY A 331 8.20 -2.82 -10.62
N THR A 332 9.42 -2.96 -11.13
CA THR A 332 10.55 -2.07 -10.81
C THR A 332 10.39 -0.63 -11.33
N PHE A 333 9.38 -0.35 -12.15
CA PHE A 333 9.09 1.00 -12.63
C PHE A 333 8.52 1.91 -11.53
N PHE A 334 7.60 1.40 -10.70
CA PHE A 334 6.85 2.21 -9.74
C PHE A 334 7.73 2.81 -8.62
N PRO A 335 8.67 2.05 -8.00
CA PRO A 335 9.65 2.62 -7.07
C PRO A 335 10.45 3.78 -7.66
N ARG A 336 10.91 3.64 -8.92
CA ARG A 336 11.64 4.71 -9.63
C ARG A 336 10.76 5.94 -9.84
N VAL A 337 9.48 5.76 -10.17
CA VAL A 337 8.54 6.87 -10.34
C VAL A 337 8.28 7.59 -9.01
N TRP A 338 8.10 6.86 -7.91
CA TRP A 338 7.89 7.49 -6.59
C TRP A 338 9.14 8.17 -6.04
N ALA A 339 10.32 7.59 -6.27
CA ALA A 339 11.61 8.23 -5.98
C ALA A 339 11.74 9.63 -6.61
N ILE A 340 11.01 9.90 -7.71
CA ILE A 340 10.93 11.20 -8.37
C ILE A 340 9.70 11.99 -7.91
N THR A 341 8.51 11.37 -7.84
CA THR A 341 7.22 12.09 -7.70
C THR A 341 6.77 12.34 -6.26
N ALA A 342 7.28 11.59 -5.28
CA ALA A 342 6.87 11.70 -3.87
C ALA A 342 7.68 12.73 -3.06
N TYR A 343 8.62 13.45 -3.71
CA TYR A 343 9.56 14.36 -3.05
C TYR A 343 9.58 15.73 -3.74
N VAL A 344 9.92 16.77 -2.97
CA VAL A 344 9.95 18.17 -3.43
C VAL A 344 11.33 18.60 -3.96
N ASP A 345 12.40 17.85 -3.68
CA ASP A 345 13.78 18.19 -4.09
C ASP A 345 14.21 17.55 -5.42
N THR A 346 13.34 16.74 -6.02
CA THR A 346 13.56 15.87 -7.19
C THR A 346 12.98 16.44 -8.49
N LYS A 347 11.93 17.26 -8.41
CA LYS A 347 11.32 17.95 -9.56
C LYS A 347 10.89 19.37 -9.20
N THR A 348 10.90 20.27 -10.17
CA THR A 348 10.20 21.57 -10.09
C THR A 348 9.01 21.51 -11.03
N GLU A 349 7.80 21.53 -10.48
CA GLU A 349 6.58 21.51 -11.30
C GLU A 349 6.34 22.87 -11.96
N TRP A 350 6.14 22.88 -13.28
CA TRP A 350 5.87 24.11 -14.04
C TRP A 350 4.38 24.34 -14.23
N ALA A 351 3.63 23.27 -14.54
CA ALA A 351 2.19 23.32 -14.68
C ALA A 351 1.59 21.96 -14.34
N ALA A 352 0.48 21.96 -13.62
CA ALA A 352 -0.36 20.80 -13.37
C ALA A 352 -1.84 21.13 -13.49
N VAL A 353 -2.63 20.11 -13.81
CA VAL A 353 -4.09 20.09 -13.76
C VAL A 353 -4.50 18.80 -13.06
N GLU A 354 -5.43 18.89 -12.11
CA GLU A 354 -5.94 17.75 -11.34
C GLU A 354 -7.45 17.92 -11.11
N ASP A 355 -8.24 16.94 -11.52
CA ASP A 355 -9.71 16.92 -11.41
C ASP A 355 -10.15 15.58 -10.80
N THR A 356 -11.07 15.62 -9.84
CA THR A 356 -11.51 14.43 -9.10
C THR A 356 -12.97 14.13 -9.40
N ASN A 357 -13.25 12.90 -9.84
CA ASN A 357 -14.61 12.38 -9.95
C ASN A 357 -15.21 12.26 -8.54
N LEU A 358 -16.23 13.08 -8.26
CA LEU A 358 -16.83 13.17 -6.92
C LEU A 358 -17.67 11.95 -6.54
N GLU A 359 -18.06 11.11 -7.52
CA GLU A 359 -18.78 9.85 -7.28
C GLU A 359 -17.82 8.69 -7.00
N THR A 360 -16.73 8.58 -7.77
CA THR A 360 -15.83 7.40 -7.74
C THR A 360 -14.49 7.63 -7.04
N ASP A 361 -14.19 8.86 -6.63
CA ASP A 361 -12.90 9.32 -6.10
C ASP A 361 -11.70 9.11 -7.06
N GLN A 362 -11.95 8.82 -8.34
CA GLN A 362 -10.89 8.72 -9.35
C GLN A 362 -10.35 10.11 -9.69
N VAL A 363 -9.03 10.22 -9.79
CA VAL A 363 -8.32 11.48 -10.01
C VAL A 363 -7.70 11.49 -11.40
N GLN A 364 -8.20 12.36 -12.26
CA GLN A 364 -7.64 12.64 -13.57
C GLN A 364 -6.64 13.78 -13.44
N LYS A 365 -5.37 13.53 -13.77
CA LYS A 365 -4.33 14.55 -13.65
C LYS A 365 -3.25 14.47 -14.71
N ALA A 366 -2.64 15.62 -14.99
CA ALA A 366 -1.48 15.72 -15.86
C ALA A 366 -0.57 16.87 -15.40
N SER A 367 0.75 16.69 -15.48
CA SER A 367 1.71 17.74 -15.16
C SER A 367 2.96 17.73 -16.04
N VAL A 368 3.57 18.91 -16.15
CA VAL A 368 4.86 19.17 -16.78
C VAL A 368 5.78 19.77 -15.72
N SER A 369 6.98 19.21 -15.62
CA SER A 369 7.99 19.58 -14.60
C SER A 369 9.38 19.59 -15.21
N GLN A 370 10.32 20.28 -14.55
CA GLN A 370 11.74 20.02 -14.70
C GLN A 370 12.14 18.87 -13.77
N LEU A 371 12.85 17.87 -14.27
CA LEU A 371 13.51 16.87 -13.45
C LEU A 371 14.81 17.48 -12.88
N LEU A 372 14.98 17.45 -11.55
CA LEU A 372 16.18 17.91 -10.86
C LEU A 372 17.07 16.76 -10.40
N ARG A 373 16.48 15.64 -9.94
CA ARG A 373 17.18 14.46 -9.41
C ARG A 373 16.35 13.20 -9.68
N TRP A 374 17.02 12.06 -9.88
CA TRP A 374 16.36 10.75 -10.03
C TRP A 374 15.83 10.15 -8.72
N VAL A 375 16.34 10.61 -7.58
CA VAL A 375 15.95 10.21 -6.22
C VAL A 375 16.20 11.37 -5.25
N SER A 376 15.39 11.50 -4.21
CA SER A 376 15.60 12.51 -3.16
C SER A 376 17.00 12.40 -2.55
N ARG A 377 17.65 13.55 -2.32
CA ARG A 377 19.04 13.67 -1.85
C ARG A 377 20.12 13.06 -2.78
N GLY A 378 19.76 12.51 -3.94
CA GLY A 378 20.71 12.02 -4.94
C GLY A 378 21.44 13.15 -5.69
N GLY A 379 22.28 12.80 -6.67
CA GLY A 379 22.91 13.79 -7.56
C GLY A 379 21.89 14.61 -8.35
N ARG A 380 22.24 15.84 -8.75
CA ARG A 380 21.46 16.58 -9.76
C ARG A 380 21.65 15.93 -11.13
N VAL A 381 20.63 16.00 -11.99
CA VAL A 381 20.76 15.64 -13.40
C VAL A 381 21.69 16.64 -14.09
N GLU A 382 22.60 16.16 -14.94
CA GLU A 382 23.64 16.96 -15.59
C GLU A 382 23.07 17.90 -16.66
N GLU A 383 22.05 17.44 -17.39
CA GLU A 383 21.35 18.21 -18.43
C GLU A 383 19.90 18.53 -18.05
N ASN A 384 19.40 19.66 -18.55
CA ASN A 384 18.01 20.06 -18.34
C ASN A 384 17.06 19.03 -18.96
N THR A 385 16.31 18.34 -18.10
CA THR A 385 15.41 17.26 -18.50
C THR A 385 13.96 17.64 -18.20
N LEU A 386 13.15 17.66 -19.24
CA LEU A 386 11.70 17.84 -19.16
C LEU A 386 11.06 16.54 -18.65
N LEU A 387 10.10 16.63 -17.72
CA LEU A 387 9.32 15.52 -17.22
C LEU A 387 7.83 15.76 -17.54
N VAL A 388 7.19 14.80 -18.22
CA VAL A 388 5.75 14.82 -18.50
C VAL A 388 5.08 13.62 -17.85
N THR A 389 4.06 13.88 -17.03
CA THR A 389 3.25 12.86 -16.36
C THR A 389 1.78 13.03 -16.72
N VAL A 390 1.08 11.95 -17.08
CA VAL A 390 -0.36 11.94 -17.38
C VAL A 390 -0.99 10.70 -16.74
N GLY A 391 -2.12 10.89 -16.05
CA GLY A 391 -2.75 9.85 -15.25
C GLY A 391 -2.03 9.56 -13.94
N ARG A 392 -2.60 8.63 -13.15
CA ARG A 392 -1.96 8.09 -11.95
C ARG A 392 -1.11 6.89 -12.34
N VAL A 393 0.21 6.99 -12.10
CA VAL A 393 1.18 5.97 -12.51
C VAL A 393 1.07 4.73 -11.63
N TRP A 394 0.33 3.73 -12.10
CA TRP A 394 0.03 2.50 -11.38
C TRP A 394 -0.31 1.36 -12.36
N TYR A 395 -0.02 0.11 -12.00
CA TYR A 395 -0.05 -1.03 -12.95
C TYR A 395 -1.42 -1.33 -13.59
N SER A 396 -2.51 -0.96 -12.91
CA SER A 396 -3.90 -1.20 -13.35
C SER A 396 -4.54 -0.01 -14.07
N GLN A 397 -3.85 1.13 -14.18
CA GLN A 397 -4.38 2.35 -14.78
C GLN A 397 -3.58 2.77 -16.02
N PRO A 398 -4.22 3.34 -17.06
CA PRO A 398 -3.49 3.96 -18.17
C PRO A 398 -2.72 5.19 -17.67
N TYR A 399 -1.42 5.27 -17.97
CA TYR A 399 -0.58 6.41 -17.58
C TYR A 399 0.49 6.70 -18.63
N TYR A 400 1.03 7.91 -18.58
CA TYR A 400 2.27 8.32 -19.22
C TYR A 400 3.23 8.87 -18.18
N PHE A 401 4.48 8.43 -18.23
CA PHE A 401 5.55 9.00 -17.42
C PHE A 401 6.83 8.90 -18.24
N ASN A 402 7.30 10.03 -18.77
CA ASN A 402 8.50 10.05 -19.59
C ASN A 402 9.29 11.36 -19.43
N THR A 403 10.57 11.26 -19.75
CA THR A 403 11.56 12.34 -19.63
C THR A 403 12.16 12.66 -20.99
N PHE A 404 12.42 13.93 -21.27
CA PHE A 404 12.95 14.40 -22.55
C PHE A 404 14.12 15.37 -22.36
N THR A 405 15.25 15.06 -22.98
CA THR A 405 16.41 15.93 -23.15
C THR A 405 16.21 16.89 -24.33
N ALA A 406 17.09 17.87 -24.51
CA ALA A 406 17.04 18.77 -25.67
C ALA A 406 17.16 18.00 -27.00
N ASN A 407 17.95 16.92 -27.03
CA ASN A 407 18.12 16.05 -28.19
C ASN A 407 16.83 15.29 -28.52
N ASP A 408 16.20 14.66 -27.51
CA ASP A 408 14.91 13.97 -27.69
C ASP A 408 13.84 14.94 -28.22
N MET A 409 13.80 16.16 -27.69
CA MET A 409 12.86 17.19 -28.12
C MET A 409 13.10 17.66 -29.56
N GLU A 410 14.34 17.64 -30.07
CA GLU A 410 14.62 17.94 -31.48
C GLU A 410 14.13 16.83 -32.41
N GLU A 411 14.34 15.55 -32.06
CA GLU A 411 13.84 14.40 -32.81
C GLU A 411 12.32 14.33 -32.83
N ILE A 412 11.68 14.52 -31.68
CA ILE A 412 10.21 14.58 -31.56
C ILE A 412 9.67 15.75 -32.37
N SER A 413 10.30 16.93 -32.33
CA SER A 413 9.90 18.09 -33.13
C SER A 413 9.96 17.81 -34.64
N LYS A 414 10.97 17.08 -35.14
CA LYS A 414 11.04 16.63 -36.54
C LYS A 414 9.88 15.67 -36.88
N SER A 415 9.63 14.67 -36.04
CA SER A 415 8.56 13.68 -36.23
C SER A 415 7.15 14.28 -36.19
N VAL A 416 6.89 15.18 -35.24
CA VAL A 416 5.61 15.88 -35.08
C VAL A 416 5.37 16.88 -36.21
N ARG A 417 6.41 17.56 -36.71
CA ARG A 417 6.31 18.46 -37.87
C ARG A 417 5.88 17.73 -39.14
N LEU A 418 6.34 16.49 -39.33
CA LEU A 418 5.96 15.63 -40.47
C LEU A 418 4.57 15.01 -40.29
N SER A 419 4.32 14.38 -39.15
CA SER A 419 3.09 13.60 -38.90
C SER A 419 1.88 14.45 -38.51
N ARG A 420 2.10 15.69 -38.06
CA ARG A 420 1.10 16.59 -37.43
C ARG A 420 0.37 16.02 -36.21
N ARG A 421 0.85 14.90 -35.64
CA ARG A 421 0.27 14.29 -34.43
C ARG A 421 0.73 15.06 -33.19
N THR A 422 -0.19 15.77 -32.56
CA THR A 422 0.07 16.56 -31.34
C THR A 422 -0.10 15.78 -30.05
N LEU A 423 -0.94 14.75 -30.03
CA LEU A 423 -1.25 13.99 -28.82
C LEU A 423 -0.01 13.27 -28.26
N ILE A 424 0.34 13.56 -27.00
CA ILE A 424 1.39 12.84 -26.26
C ILE A 424 0.77 11.57 -25.66
N PHE A 425 -0.29 11.75 -24.87
CA PHE A 425 -1.04 10.66 -24.25
C PHE A 425 -2.41 11.13 -23.79
N ARG A 426 -3.38 10.22 -23.78
CA ARG A 426 -4.71 10.37 -23.18
C ARG A 426 -5.06 9.09 -22.42
N THR A 427 -5.53 9.22 -21.19
CA THR A 427 -5.82 8.10 -20.28
C THR A 427 -7.06 7.28 -20.64
N SER A 428 -8.05 7.91 -21.27
CA SER A 428 -9.34 7.31 -21.63
C SER A 428 -9.86 7.90 -22.94
N SER A 429 -10.55 7.10 -23.75
CA SER A 429 -11.26 7.58 -24.94
C SER A 429 -12.59 8.28 -24.63
N ASP A 430 -13.06 8.22 -23.38
CA ASP A 430 -14.25 8.95 -22.95
C ASP A 430 -13.98 10.46 -22.91
N GLU A 431 -14.91 11.26 -23.43
CA GLU A 431 -14.89 12.72 -23.38
C GLU A 431 -15.43 13.26 -22.05
N ASN A 432 -16.09 12.42 -21.24
CA ASN A 432 -16.58 12.81 -19.92
C ASN A 432 -15.53 12.65 -18.83
N GLU A 433 -14.61 11.69 -18.94
CA GLU A 433 -13.57 11.44 -17.96
C GLU A 433 -12.22 11.05 -18.58
N TYR A 434 -11.24 11.95 -18.50
CA TYR A 434 -9.88 11.75 -19.01
C TYR A 434 -8.87 12.77 -18.45
N ALA A 435 -7.61 12.35 -18.37
CA ALA A 435 -6.43 13.22 -18.38
C ALA A 435 -5.64 13.08 -19.71
N MET A 436 -5.07 14.19 -20.19
CA MET A 436 -4.39 14.28 -21.48
C MET A 436 -3.24 15.31 -21.48
N ALA A 437 -2.21 15.04 -22.28
CA ALA A 437 -1.20 16.02 -22.66
C ALA A 437 -0.98 16.05 -24.19
N GLU A 438 -0.75 17.23 -24.75
CA GLU A 438 -0.55 17.45 -26.19
C GLU A 438 0.53 18.50 -26.46
N TRP A 439 1.30 18.31 -27.54
CA TRP A 439 2.20 19.31 -28.09
C TRP A 439 1.41 20.46 -28.74
N ILE A 440 1.81 21.69 -28.41
CA ILE A 440 1.33 22.90 -29.11
C ILE A 440 2.34 23.24 -30.21
N LEU A 441 1.84 23.51 -31.42
CA LEU A 441 2.67 23.82 -32.58
C LEU A 441 2.53 25.29 -32.97
N SER A 442 3.65 25.89 -33.36
CA SER A 442 3.67 27.15 -34.11
C SER A 442 3.04 26.99 -35.50
N VAL A 443 2.77 28.12 -36.16
CA VAL A 443 2.40 28.16 -37.60
C VAL A 443 3.46 27.45 -38.47
N SER A 444 4.74 27.53 -38.09
CA SER A 444 5.85 26.83 -38.76
C SER A 444 5.93 25.32 -38.47
N GLY A 445 5.05 24.78 -37.62
CA GLY A 445 4.98 23.36 -37.26
C GLY A 445 6.03 22.91 -36.24
N LYS A 446 6.69 23.85 -35.54
CA LYS A 446 7.65 23.57 -34.46
C LYS A 446 6.91 23.54 -33.12
N ILE A 447 7.27 22.63 -32.22
CA ILE A 447 6.68 22.60 -30.87
C ILE A 447 7.05 23.88 -30.09
N THR A 448 6.07 24.50 -29.43
CA THR A 448 6.22 25.73 -28.63
C THR A 448 5.78 25.56 -27.17
N GLY A 449 5.10 24.47 -26.83
CA GLY A 449 4.56 24.25 -25.49
C GLY A 449 3.86 22.90 -25.37
N ILE A 450 3.35 22.63 -24.17
CA ILE A 450 2.48 21.50 -23.86
C ILE A 450 1.13 22.04 -23.35
N ARG A 451 0.04 21.53 -23.92
CA ARG A 451 -1.32 21.67 -23.38
C ARG A 451 -1.59 20.48 -22.47
N LEU A 452 -2.00 20.77 -21.24
CA LEU A 452 -2.44 19.81 -20.24
C LEU A 452 -3.95 19.93 -20.08
N THR A 453 -4.64 18.79 -20.00
CA THR A 453 -6.09 18.73 -19.77
C THR A 453 -6.42 17.66 -18.75
N ALA A 454 -7.27 17.99 -17.78
CA ALA A 454 -7.94 17.04 -16.89
C ALA A 454 -9.45 17.31 -16.89
N LYS A 455 -10.24 16.25 -16.94
CA LYS A 455 -11.70 16.29 -16.95
C LYS A 455 -12.20 15.10 -16.16
N SER A 456 -12.93 15.31 -15.07
CA SER A 456 -13.68 14.26 -14.37
C SER A 456 -15.13 14.21 -14.86
N ALA A 457 -15.80 13.07 -14.73
CA ALA A 457 -17.21 12.92 -15.11
C ALA A 457 -18.13 13.93 -14.39
N THR A 458 -17.78 14.33 -13.17
CA THR A 458 -18.55 15.24 -12.31
C THR A 458 -18.27 16.74 -12.58
N SER A 459 -17.22 17.07 -13.32
CA SER A 459 -16.89 18.46 -13.70
C SER A 459 -17.60 18.86 -15.00
N VAL A 460 -18.17 20.07 -15.02
CA VAL A 460 -18.84 20.62 -16.21
C VAL A 460 -17.82 20.90 -17.33
N ASN A 461 -16.72 21.57 -16.99
CA ASN A 461 -15.67 21.96 -17.94
C ASN A 461 -14.34 21.25 -17.61
N PRO A 462 -13.51 20.94 -18.63
CA PRO A 462 -12.16 20.46 -18.41
C PRO A 462 -11.27 21.57 -17.82
N TRP A 463 -10.35 21.20 -16.93
CA TRP A 463 -9.23 22.07 -16.53
C TRP A 463 -8.16 22.02 -17.62
N VAL A 464 -7.89 23.16 -18.27
CA VAL A 464 -6.92 23.27 -19.35
C VAL A 464 -5.86 24.31 -19.03
N ARG A 465 -4.60 23.89 -19.03
CA ARG A 465 -3.42 24.76 -18.88
C ARG A 465 -2.43 24.56 -20.02
N VAL A 466 -1.71 25.62 -20.36
CA VAL A 466 -0.68 25.63 -21.39
C VAL A 466 0.64 26.08 -20.77
N CYS A 467 1.68 25.25 -20.93
CA CYS A 467 3.04 25.54 -20.50
C CYS A 467 3.93 25.76 -21.74
N PRO A 468 4.39 27.00 -22.00
CA PRO A 468 5.39 27.27 -23.04
C PRO A 468 6.75 26.67 -22.67
N ILE A 469 7.42 26.02 -23.64
CA ILE A 469 8.75 25.42 -23.46
C ILE A 469 9.72 25.91 -24.53
N ASP A 470 11.00 26.03 -24.21
CA ASP A 470 12.07 26.13 -25.20
C ASP A 470 12.67 24.74 -25.43
N LEU A 471 12.62 24.30 -26.68
CA LEU A 471 13.15 23.01 -27.14
C LEU A 471 14.68 22.93 -27.07
N LYS A 472 15.39 24.06 -27.16
CA LYS A 472 16.87 24.05 -27.15
C LYS A 472 17.45 23.81 -25.76
N THR A 473 16.77 24.30 -24.73
CA THR A 473 17.25 24.28 -23.34
C THR A 473 16.46 23.32 -22.46
N CYS A 474 15.34 22.77 -22.93
CA CYS A 474 14.35 22.05 -22.14
C CYS A 474 13.95 22.79 -20.85
N THR A 475 13.64 24.10 -20.99
CA THR A 475 13.15 24.95 -19.89
C THR A 475 11.81 25.59 -20.23
N LYS A 476 11.05 26.00 -19.21
CA LYS A 476 9.89 26.90 -19.35
C LYS A 476 10.32 28.18 -20.08
N SER A 477 9.59 28.59 -21.12
CA SER A 477 9.94 29.73 -21.98
C SER A 477 9.06 30.98 -21.82
N GLY A 478 7.99 30.89 -21.03
CA GLY A 478 7.06 32.00 -20.77
C GLY A 478 6.02 31.61 -19.72
N ASP A 479 5.09 32.51 -19.43
CA ASP A 479 4.07 32.29 -18.40
C ASP A 479 3.05 31.20 -18.76
N ILE A 480 2.47 30.60 -17.71
CA ILE A 480 1.52 29.50 -17.83
C ILE A 480 0.14 30.10 -18.11
N LEU A 481 -0.45 29.75 -19.26
CA LEU A 481 -1.77 30.22 -19.64
C LEU A 481 -2.82 29.22 -19.15
N THR A 482 -3.70 29.63 -18.24
CA THR A 482 -4.88 28.84 -17.87
C THR A 482 -6.02 29.20 -18.81
N LEU A 483 -6.43 28.25 -19.66
CA LEU A 483 -7.47 28.47 -20.68
C LEU A 483 -8.89 28.17 -20.16
N SER A 484 -8.99 27.26 -19.19
CA SER A 484 -10.23 26.89 -18.51
C SER A 484 -9.88 26.36 -17.12
N GLU A 485 -10.58 26.82 -16.09
CA GLU A 485 -10.51 26.23 -14.76
C GLU A 485 -11.62 25.19 -14.62
N GLY A 486 -11.22 23.92 -14.54
CA GLY A 486 -12.12 22.79 -14.29
C GLY A 486 -12.19 22.45 -12.81
N GLY A 487 -12.76 21.29 -12.52
CA GLY A 487 -13.08 20.89 -11.15
C GLY A 487 -14.37 21.55 -10.64
N PHE A 488 -14.80 21.10 -9.47
CA PHE A 488 -15.99 21.61 -8.79
C PHE A 488 -15.62 22.71 -7.80
N ARG A 489 -15.74 23.98 -8.22
CA ARG A 489 -15.30 25.16 -7.47
C ARG A 489 -16.49 25.98 -6.97
N SER A 490 -16.38 26.53 -5.75
CA SER A 490 -17.37 27.45 -5.20
C SER A 490 -17.21 28.88 -5.73
N TYR A 491 -18.26 29.68 -5.62
CA TYR A 491 -18.29 31.12 -5.92
C TYR A 491 -18.36 31.96 -4.64
N ILE A 492 -18.01 33.24 -4.77
CA ILE A 492 -18.18 34.23 -3.70
C ILE A 492 -19.68 34.64 -3.68
N PRO A 493 -20.37 34.63 -2.52
CA PRO A 493 -21.72 35.18 -2.44
C PRO A 493 -21.67 36.72 -2.59
N ASP A 494 -22.71 37.31 -3.16
CA ASP A 494 -22.83 38.77 -3.32
C ASP A 494 -23.00 39.53 -2.00
N SER A 495 -23.33 38.82 -0.93
CA SER A 495 -23.62 39.33 0.41
C SER A 495 -23.23 38.30 1.49
N PRO A 496 -23.17 38.67 2.78
CA PRO A 496 -23.00 37.70 3.87
C PRO A 496 -24.28 36.88 4.09
N TYR A 497 -24.13 35.60 4.45
CA TYR A 497 -25.25 34.75 4.83
C TYR A 497 -25.78 35.14 6.22
N PHE A 498 -27.11 35.22 6.36
CA PHE A 498 -27.81 35.39 7.62
C PHE A 498 -28.41 34.05 8.04
N LEU A 499 -28.28 33.69 9.33
CA LEU A 499 -28.76 32.43 9.88
C LEU A 499 -29.90 32.67 10.89
N PRO A 500 -30.86 31.74 11.02
CA PRO A 500 -31.85 31.79 12.09
C PRO A 500 -31.22 31.71 13.48
N GLU A 501 -31.89 32.26 14.48
CA GLU A 501 -31.48 32.13 15.89
C GLU A 501 -31.63 30.67 16.38
N THR A 502 -30.78 30.29 17.34
CA THR A 502 -30.89 28.99 18.01
C THR A 502 -32.16 28.91 18.84
N VAL A 503 -33.01 27.92 18.58
CA VAL A 503 -34.22 27.64 19.34
C VAL A 503 -33.96 26.44 20.27
N THR A 504 -34.05 26.66 21.59
CA THR A 504 -34.01 25.59 22.60
C THR A 504 -35.39 25.43 23.22
N ILE A 505 -35.89 24.19 23.24
CA ILE A 505 -37.16 23.80 23.85
C ILE A 505 -36.83 23.02 25.13
N GLY A 506 -37.28 23.52 26.28
CA GLY A 506 -37.02 22.93 27.59
C GLY A 506 -36.73 23.96 28.68
N PRO A 507 -36.64 23.54 29.96
CA PRO A 507 -36.20 24.42 31.04
C PRO A 507 -34.68 24.68 30.94
N ILE A 508 -34.24 25.83 31.44
CA ILE A 508 -32.81 26.16 31.56
C ILE A 508 -32.40 25.95 33.02
N LEU A 509 -31.41 25.08 33.25
CA LEU A 509 -30.86 24.82 34.57
C LEU A 509 -29.73 25.79 34.92
N LYS A 510 -29.63 26.10 36.21
CA LYS A 510 -28.56 26.92 36.78
C LYS A 510 -27.44 26.01 37.30
N ASP A 511 -26.20 26.43 37.11
CA ASP A 511 -24.99 25.80 37.65
C ASP A 511 -24.64 26.28 39.07
N THR A 512 -25.50 27.10 39.67
CA THR A 512 -25.34 27.68 41.00
C THR A 512 -26.33 27.11 42.01
N GLN A 513 -25.93 27.08 43.28
CA GLN A 513 -26.80 26.72 44.40
C GLN A 513 -27.94 27.75 44.52
N THR A 514 -29.18 27.31 44.78
CA THR A 514 -30.36 28.20 44.79
C THR A 514 -30.30 29.26 45.89
N ARG A 515 -29.71 28.91 47.05
CA ARG A 515 -29.40 29.78 48.19
C ARG A 515 -28.38 29.10 49.11
N PRO A 516 -27.65 29.84 49.98
CA PRO A 516 -26.88 29.21 51.06
C PRO A 516 -27.78 28.40 52.01
N ALA A 517 -27.16 27.42 52.69
CA ALA A 517 -27.82 26.65 53.75
C ALA A 517 -28.08 27.52 54.99
N ARG A 518 -29.26 27.36 55.60
CA ARG A 518 -29.65 28.11 56.80
C ARG A 518 -29.02 27.52 58.06
N GLN A 519 -28.64 28.40 58.99
CA GLN A 519 -28.17 28.01 60.32
C GLN A 519 -29.35 28.02 61.30
N PHE A 520 -29.60 26.89 61.95
CA PHE A 520 -30.66 26.75 62.95
C PHE A 520 -30.10 26.80 64.37
N LYS A 521 -30.92 27.24 65.33
CA LYS A 521 -30.57 27.25 66.76
C LYS A 521 -30.82 25.88 67.37
N THR A 522 -29.96 25.50 68.31
CA THR A 522 -30.17 24.34 69.18
C THR A 522 -31.50 24.46 69.93
N ARG A 523 -32.21 23.34 70.12
CA ARG A 523 -33.39 23.24 71.00
C ARG A 523 -33.14 22.12 72.02
N SER A 524 -33.01 22.45 73.29
CA SER A 524 -32.80 21.50 74.40
C SER A 524 -33.96 21.55 75.41
N SER A 525 -34.14 20.46 76.15
CA SER A 525 -34.91 20.49 77.40
C SER A 525 -34.32 21.50 78.41
N PRO A 526 -35.13 22.06 79.34
CA PRO A 526 -34.64 23.00 80.36
C PRO A 526 -33.60 22.40 81.34
N SER A 527 -33.69 21.10 81.56
CA SER A 527 -32.83 20.21 82.34
C SER A 527 -31.48 19.96 81.65
N LEU A 528 -31.48 19.63 80.36
CA LEU A 528 -30.28 19.30 79.59
C LEU A 528 -29.55 20.54 79.04
N ARG A 529 -28.50 21.00 79.74
CA ARG A 529 -27.68 22.17 79.38
C ARG A 529 -26.62 21.89 78.31
N VAL A 530 -27.04 21.36 77.17
CA VAL A 530 -26.18 21.04 76.01
C VAL A 530 -26.45 22.01 74.85
N ILE A 531 -25.37 22.50 74.21
CA ILE A 531 -25.44 23.27 72.97
C ILE A 531 -24.88 22.41 71.82
N LEU A 532 -25.66 22.27 70.75
CA LEU A 532 -25.24 21.59 69.52
C LEU A 532 -24.92 22.64 68.46
N LYS A 533 -23.70 22.61 67.90
CA LYS A 533 -23.26 23.55 66.85
C LYS A 533 -22.64 22.82 65.66
N SER A 534 -23.02 23.20 64.43
CA SER A 534 -22.31 22.73 63.22
C SER A 534 -20.86 23.23 63.22
N MET A 535 -19.94 22.31 62.94
CA MET A 535 -18.50 22.56 62.80
C MET A 535 -18.02 22.47 61.35
N SER A 536 -18.93 22.20 60.41
CA SER A 536 -18.70 22.23 58.97
C SER A 536 -19.51 23.34 58.28
N ASP A 537 -18.92 23.90 57.23
CA ASP A 537 -19.57 24.79 56.26
C ASP A 537 -19.23 24.28 54.84
N PRO A 538 -20.20 23.72 54.08
CA PRO A 538 -21.63 23.60 54.41
C PRO A 538 -21.89 22.67 55.62
N PRO A 539 -23.05 22.79 56.30
CA PRO A 539 -23.39 21.94 57.45
C PRO A 539 -23.46 20.44 57.13
N LEU A 540 -23.77 20.09 55.88
CA LEU A 540 -23.90 18.73 55.38
C LEU A 540 -23.34 18.60 53.96
N GLU A 541 -22.43 17.64 53.76
CA GLU A 541 -21.90 17.24 52.46
C GLU A 541 -22.51 15.90 52.02
N ALA A 542 -22.94 15.79 50.77
CA ALA A 542 -23.59 14.59 50.24
C ALA A 542 -22.58 13.66 49.54
N ASN A 543 -22.68 12.34 49.73
CA ASN A 543 -21.99 11.29 48.97
C ASN A 543 -20.46 11.49 48.80
N ILE A 544 -19.79 12.00 49.83
CA ILE A 544 -18.33 12.30 49.78
C ILE A 544 -17.43 11.06 49.87
N LYS A 545 -17.83 10.04 50.65
CA LYS A 545 -17.07 8.78 50.83
C LYS A 545 -17.62 7.61 49.98
N GLY A 546 -18.64 7.86 49.14
CA GLY A 546 -19.29 6.86 48.30
C GLY A 546 -20.67 7.30 47.83
N ALA A 547 -21.14 6.71 46.73
CA ALA A 547 -22.46 6.93 46.15
C ALA A 547 -23.26 5.62 46.12
N SER A 548 -24.59 5.72 46.07
CA SER A 548 -25.52 4.59 45.93
C SER A 548 -26.61 4.98 44.93
N THR A 549 -27.26 3.98 44.32
CA THR A 549 -28.45 4.19 43.49
C THR A 549 -29.75 4.23 44.30
N HIS A 550 -29.73 3.68 45.53
CA HIS A 550 -30.92 3.47 46.37
C HIS A 550 -31.05 4.47 47.54
N CYS A 551 -29.97 5.16 47.89
CA CYS A 551 -29.91 6.09 49.01
C CYS A 551 -28.86 7.18 48.78
N ASP A 552 -28.99 8.29 49.50
CA ASP A 552 -27.98 9.32 49.60
C ASP A 552 -27.41 9.38 51.02
N TYR A 553 -26.09 9.49 51.11
CA TYR A 553 -25.34 9.61 52.36
C TYR A 553 -25.04 11.08 52.62
N PHE A 554 -25.38 11.58 53.82
CA PHE A 554 -25.03 12.92 54.26
C PHE A 554 -24.01 12.86 55.38
N PHE A 555 -22.95 13.64 55.24
CA PHE A 555 -21.83 13.70 56.17
C PHE A 555 -21.80 15.09 56.82
N GLY A 556 -21.65 15.15 58.14
CA GLY A 556 -21.63 16.40 58.89
C GLY A 556 -20.80 16.29 60.15
N LYS A 557 -20.39 17.45 60.69
CA LYS A 557 -19.64 17.54 61.94
C LYS A 557 -20.37 18.44 62.92
N VAL A 558 -20.71 17.92 64.10
CA VAL A 558 -21.42 18.66 65.15
C VAL A 558 -20.60 18.64 66.44
N SER A 559 -20.44 19.80 67.07
CA SER A 559 -19.91 19.91 68.42
C SER A 559 -21.06 19.80 69.42
N VAL A 560 -20.94 18.85 70.36
CA VAL A 560 -21.83 18.67 71.51
C VAL A 560 -21.14 19.29 72.72
N PHE A 561 -21.55 20.50 73.10
CA PHE A 561 -20.90 21.29 74.16
C PHE A 561 -21.70 21.28 75.46
N ASN A 562 -21.06 20.89 76.57
CA ASN A 562 -21.65 20.99 77.91
C ASN A 562 -21.54 22.44 78.42
N ASN A 563 -22.68 23.13 78.51
CA ASN A 563 -22.75 24.55 78.90
C ASN A 563 -22.90 24.76 80.43
N ASN A 564 -22.67 23.73 81.25
CA ASN A 564 -22.59 23.88 82.70
C ASN A 564 -21.42 24.78 83.12
N ALA A 565 -21.46 25.30 84.36
CA ALA A 565 -20.44 26.21 84.86
C ALA A 565 -19.08 25.49 84.99
N ALA A 566 -17.98 26.20 84.71
CA ALA A 566 -16.63 25.66 84.92
C ALA A 566 -16.46 25.30 86.41
N GLY A 567 -15.96 24.10 86.70
CA GLY A 567 -15.80 23.60 88.08
C GLY A 567 -17.09 23.11 88.76
N SER A 568 -18.22 23.03 88.05
CA SER A 568 -19.39 22.27 88.56
C SER A 568 -19.11 20.76 88.50
N LEU A 569 -19.76 19.98 89.38
CA LEU A 569 -19.68 18.50 89.38
C LEU A 569 -20.79 17.87 88.51
N ASN A 570 -21.17 18.55 87.43
CA ASN A 570 -22.31 18.20 86.58
C ASN A 570 -21.85 17.81 85.15
N PRO A 571 -21.16 16.67 84.97
CA PRO A 571 -20.91 16.13 83.65
C PRO A 571 -22.24 15.73 83.00
N VAL A 572 -22.29 15.74 81.67
CA VAL A 572 -23.46 15.29 80.91
C VAL A 572 -23.08 14.01 80.17
N THR A 573 -23.83 12.92 80.38
CA THR A 573 -23.63 11.66 79.67
C THR A 573 -24.67 11.52 78.56
N ILE A 574 -24.24 11.64 77.31
CA ILE A 574 -25.07 11.41 76.13
C ILE A 574 -25.22 9.89 75.95
N ALA A 575 -26.45 9.38 76.04
CA ALA A 575 -26.77 7.96 75.95
C ALA A 575 -27.01 7.50 74.51
N SER A 576 -27.63 8.34 73.67
CA SER A 576 -27.86 8.00 72.26
C SER A 576 -27.84 9.21 71.32
N VAL A 577 -27.68 8.92 70.03
CA VAL A 577 -27.71 9.88 68.93
C VAL A 577 -28.64 9.32 67.85
N SER A 578 -29.65 10.09 67.45
CA SER A 578 -30.58 9.72 66.38
C SER A 578 -30.78 10.87 65.40
N ALA A 579 -31.23 10.54 64.19
CA ALA A 579 -31.49 11.53 63.15
C ALA A 579 -32.84 11.25 62.46
N SER A 580 -33.49 12.33 62.04
CA SER A 580 -34.70 12.32 61.22
C SER A 580 -34.59 13.39 60.14
N TYR A 581 -35.21 13.19 58.99
CA TYR A 581 -35.14 14.12 57.87
C TYR A 581 -36.53 14.53 57.39
N ARG A 582 -36.60 15.69 56.72
CA ARG A 582 -37.74 16.09 55.91
C ARG A 582 -37.26 16.92 54.73
N MET A 583 -38.06 16.97 53.67
CA MET A 583 -37.81 17.90 52.57
C MET A 583 -38.48 19.23 52.87
N VAL A 584 -37.91 20.34 52.38
CA VAL A 584 -38.53 21.65 52.56
C VAL A 584 -39.93 21.69 51.94
N GLY A 585 -40.87 22.29 52.68
CA GLY A 585 -42.31 22.26 52.40
C GLY A 585 -43.10 21.14 53.11
N GLU A 586 -42.46 20.08 53.61
CA GLU A 586 -43.10 19.06 54.45
C GLU A 586 -43.11 19.50 55.92
N ARG A 587 -44.14 19.11 56.68
CA ARG A 587 -44.24 19.46 58.12
C ARG A 587 -43.56 18.45 59.02
N ASP A 588 -43.65 17.17 58.68
CA ASP A 588 -43.32 16.07 59.55
C ASP A 588 -41.94 15.49 59.25
N TYR A 589 -41.26 14.99 60.28
CA TYR A 589 -39.92 14.40 60.19
C TYR A 589 -40.01 12.88 60.08
N THR A 590 -39.37 12.31 59.06
CA THR A 590 -39.26 10.86 58.85
C THR A 590 -37.93 10.34 59.43
N PRO A 591 -37.89 9.19 60.13
CA PRO A 591 -36.64 8.58 60.56
C PRO A 591 -35.68 8.31 59.39
N VAL A 592 -34.39 8.53 59.58
CA VAL A 592 -33.38 8.12 58.59
C VAL A 592 -33.20 6.61 58.59
N LYS A 593 -32.69 6.01 57.50
CA LYS A 593 -32.43 4.56 57.46
C LYS A 593 -31.35 4.14 58.45
N GLU A 594 -30.34 4.98 58.61
CA GLU A 594 -29.17 4.71 59.43
C GLU A 594 -28.52 6.04 59.84
N CYS A 595 -28.04 6.14 61.07
CA CYS A 595 -27.23 7.25 61.57
C CYS A 595 -26.01 6.65 62.28
N VAL A 596 -24.82 6.83 61.70
CA VAL A 596 -23.57 6.24 62.17
C VAL A 596 -22.63 7.34 62.64
N VAL A 597 -22.07 7.19 63.83
CA VAL A 597 -20.95 8.01 64.29
C VAL A 597 -19.67 7.52 63.62
N LEU A 598 -18.98 8.40 62.92
CA LEU A 598 -17.71 8.11 62.28
C LEU A 598 -16.56 8.57 63.17
N GLU A 599 -15.53 7.72 63.32
CA GLU A 599 -14.22 8.11 63.87
C GLU A 599 -14.36 8.83 65.24
N GLY A 600 -14.76 8.09 66.28
CA GLY A 600 -14.98 8.60 67.63
C GLY A 600 -15.27 7.49 68.66
N LEU A 601 -15.62 7.89 69.89
CA LEU A 601 -16.22 7.00 70.88
C LEU A 601 -17.70 6.81 70.57
N ASP A 602 -18.19 5.57 70.61
CA ASP A 602 -19.62 5.28 70.55
C ASP A 602 -20.31 5.72 71.86
N ALA A 603 -21.61 6.06 71.77
CA ALA A 603 -22.40 6.37 72.95
C ALA A 603 -22.59 5.12 73.84
N PRO A 604 -22.56 5.24 75.19
CA PRO A 604 -22.62 6.49 75.95
C PRO A 604 -21.28 7.24 76.09
N VAL A 605 -21.32 8.58 75.98
CA VAL A 605 -20.16 9.47 76.14
C VAL A 605 -20.43 10.53 77.22
N THR A 606 -19.56 10.60 78.22
CA THR A 606 -19.60 11.60 79.29
C THR A 606 -18.75 12.83 78.93
N ILE A 607 -19.35 14.02 79.04
CA ILE A 607 -18.75 15.32 78.68
C ILE A 607 -18.68 16.21 79.92
N GLU A 608 -17.47 16.56 80.35
CA GLU A 608 -17.24 17.46 81.48
C GLU A 608 -17.74 18.89 81.21
N PRO A 609 -18.08 19.68 82.25
CA PRO A 609 -18.50 21.07 82.09
C PRO A 609 -17.49 21.91 81.30
N ARG A 610 -18.01 22.71 80.36
CA ARG A 610 -17.23 23.53 79.40
C ARG A 610 -16.33 22.74 78.43
N GLN A 611 -16.47 21.43 78.35
CA GLN A 611 -15.88 20.63 77.27
C GLN A 611 -16.87 20.36 76.14
N SER A 612 -16.34 19.91 75.00
CA SER A 612 -17.13 19.49 73.83
C SER A 612 -16.70 18.15 73.30
N TRP A 613 -17.67 17.29 72.99
CA TRP A 613 -17.46 16.12 72.15
C TRP A 613 -17.67 16.51 70.67
N LEU A 614 -16.76 16.10 69.78
CA LEU A 614 -16.91 16.27 68.34
C LEU A 614 -17.52 15.00 67.73
N LEU A 615 -18.68 15.18 67.13
CA LEU A 615 -19.50 14.13 66.53
C LEU A 615 -19.41 14.24 65.00
N ASN A 616 -18.64 13.35 64.36
CA ASN A 616 -18.70 13.19 62.90
C ASN A 616 -19.79 12.17 62.57
N LEU A 617 -20.65 12.46 61.59
CA LEU A 617 -21.82 11.64 61.28
C LEU A 617 -21.83 11.17 59.82
N ARG A 618 -22.37 9.96 59.60
CA ARG A 618 -22.94 9.52 58.31
C ARG A 618 -24.42 9.24 58.52
N ILE A 619 -25.26 9.93 57.76
CA ILE A 619 -26.71 9.78 57.78
C ILE A 619 -27.16 9.22 56.44
N THR A 620 -27.93 8.12 56.44
CA THR A 620 -28.38 7.45 55.22
C THR A 620 -29.87 7.75 54.98
N VAL A 621 -30.17 8.47 53.90
CA VAL A 621 -31.53 8.84 53.48
C VAL A 621 -31.93 8.00 52.27
N LEU A 622 -33.11 7.37 52.31
CA LEU A 622 -33.64 6.58 51.19
C LEU A 622 -34.14 7.49 50.07
N ARG A 623 -34.00 7.03 48.83
CA ARG A 623 -34.58 7.67 47.64
C ARG A 623 -36.03 7.23 47.41
N SER A 624 -36.79 8.04 46.67
CA SER A 624 -38.10 7.63 46.17
C SER A 624 -37.95 6.53 45.10
N GLU A 625 -39.01 5.76 44.85
CA GLU A 625 -38.99 4.74 43.78
C GLU A 625 -38.72 5.34 42.39
N GLU A 626 -39.16 6.58 42.16
CA GLU A 626 -38.89 7.35 40.93
C GLU A 626 -37.39 7.65 40.80
N ASP A 627 -36.75 8.08 41.89
CA ASP A 627 -35.32 8.40 41.94
C ASP A 627 -34.42 7.16 41.82
N VAL A 628 -34.89 6.00 42.31
CA VAL A 628 -34.18 4.71 42.15
C VAL A 628 -34.21 4.24 40.70
N LYS A 629 -35.33 4.43 39.98
CA LYS A 629 -35.46 4.07 38.55
C LYS A 629 -34.55 4.88 37.63
N LEU A 630 -34.00 6.00 38.08
CA LEU A 630 -32.99 6.78 37.34
C LEU A 630 -31.56 6.20 37.47
N GLU A 631 -31.35 5.20 38.34
CA GLU A 631 -30.08 4.48 38.55
C GLU A 631 -28.84 5.38 38.81
N MET A 632 -29.04 6.62 39.27
CA MET A 632 -27.98 7.63 39.35
C MET A 632 -27.03 7.44 40.54
N GLY A 633 -25.77 7.07 40.27
CA GLY A 633 -24.69 7.00 41.27
C GLY A 633 -23.96 8.33 41.49
N TRP A 634 -24.62 9.38 42.01
CA TRP A 634 -23.99 10.70 42.18
C TRP A 634 -23.00 10.77 43.36
N HIS A 635 -21.73 11.06 43.05
CA HIS A 635 -20.72 11.47 44.03
C HIS A 635 -20.80 12.97 44.33
N HIS A 636 -20.45 13.36 45.57
CA HIS A 636 -20.44 14.76 46.07
C HIS A 636 -21.77 15.53 45.95
N ARG A 637 -22.87 14.85 45.62
CA ARG A 637 -24.21 15.40 45.34
C ARG A 637 -25.26 14.38 45.77
N ALA A 638 -26.39 14.83 46.30
CA ALA A 638 -27.53 13.97 46.61
C ALA A 638 -28.63 14.12 45.55
N VAL A 639 -29.26 13.00 45.19
CA VAL A 639 -30.39 12.97 44.25
C VAL A 639 -31.67 13.42 44.94
N VAL A 640 -31.88 13.05 46.22
CA VAL A 640 -33.08 13.45 46.99
C VAL A 640 -33.23 14.96 47.13
N SER A 641 -32.12 15.72 47.17
CA SER A 641 -32.13 17.17 47.36
C SER A 641 -32.12 17.98 46.06
N ARG A 642 -32.06 17.33 44.88
CA ARG A 642 -31.80 17.99 43.59
C ARG A 642 -32.82 19.08 43.22
N HIS A 643 -34.05 18.95 43.70
CA HIS A 643 -35.17 19.85 43.41
C HIS A 643 -35.51 20.81 44.57
N ARG A 644 -35.29 20.40 45.82
CA ARG A 644 -35.55 21.18 47.04
C ARG A 644 -34.60 20.78 48.17
N PRO A 645 -34.25 21.69 49.08
CA PRO A 645 -33.36 21.36 50.19
C PRO A 645 -33.93 20.28 51.10
N ILE A 646 -33.03 19.53 51.73
CA ILE A 646 -33.32 18.56 52.78
C ILE A 646 -32.85 19.11 54.13
N ARG A 647 -33.68 18.95 55.16
CA ARG A 647 -33.33 19.32 56.54
C ARG A 647 -33.29 18.06 57.40
N ILE A 648 -32.16 17.84 58.07
CA ILE A 648 -31.92 16.71 58.97
C ILE A 648 -31.88 17.23 60.39
N LYS A 649 -32.84 16.79 61.22
CA LYS A 649 -32.87 17.03 62.66
C LYS A 649 -32.08 15.93 63.35
N LEU A 650 -30.92 16.31 63.87
CA LEU A 650 -30.14 15.52 64.83
C LEU A 650 -30.75 15.67 66.22
N VAL A 651 -30.87 14.57 66.96
CA VAL A 651 -31.28 14.53 68.37
C VAL A 651 -30.25 13.75 69.15
N VAL A 652 -29.75 14.33 70.23
CA VAL A 652 -28.96 13.64 71.27
C VAL A 652 -29.83 13.49 72.51
N GLU A 653 -29.77 12.33 73.14
CA GLU A 653 -30.53 12.00 74.34
C GLU A 653 -29.55 11.62 75.46
N ASP A 654 -29.80 12.10 76.68
CA ASP A 654 -28.99 11.75 77.85
C ASP A 654 -29.50 10.48 78.57
N ILE A 655 -28.84 10.11 79.67
CA ILE A 655 -29.22 8.93 80.48
C ILE A 655 -30.55 9.09 81.24
N GLU A 656 -31.10 10.30 81.33
CA GLU A 656 -32.39 10.60 81.99
C GLU A 656 -33.54 10.69 80.97
N GLY A 657 -33.25 10.53 79.68
CA GLY A 657 -34.21 10.63 78.58
C GLY A 657 -34.45 12.06 78.08
N GLU A 658 -33.66 13.03 78.53
CA GLU A 658 -33.79 14.42 78.12
C GLU A 658 -33.09 14.66 76.77
N GLN A 659 -33.71 15.49 75.93
CA GLN A 659 -33.31 15.62 74.54
C GLN A 659 -32.78 17.01 74.18
N CYS A 660 -31.74 17.03 73.34
CA CYS A 660 -31.20 18.22 72.70
C CYS A 660 -31.10 17.99 71.19
N SER A 661 -31.53 18.97 70.39
CA SER A 661 -31.66 18.81 68.94
C SER A 661 -31.16 20.00 68.13
N LEU A 662 -30.68 19.72 66.93
CA LEU A 662 -30.17 20.68 65.95
C LEU A 662 -30.65 20.29 64.56
N VAL A 663 -31.14 21.25 63.80
CA VAL A 663 -31.45 21.06 62.37
C VAL A 663 -30.25 21.48 61.54
N LEU A 664 -29.79 20.58 60.69
CA LEU A 664 -28.77 20.80 59.67
C LEU A 664 -29.46 20.79 58.29
N GLU A 665 -29.08 21.70 57.40
CA GLU A 665 -29.67 21.79 56.07
C GLU A 665 -28.63 21.50 54.98
N HIS A 666 -29.05 20.76 53.96
CA HIS A 666 -28.31 20.60 52.72
C HIS A 666 -29.14 21.16 51.55
N VAL A 667 -28.61 22.20 50.91
CA VAL A 667 -29.14 22.76 49.66
C VAL A 667 -28.29 22.24 48.50
N TYR A 668 -28.93 21.60 47.51
CA TYR A 668 -28.23 21.02 46.36
C TYR A 668 -27.35 22.04 45.63
N LYS A 669 -26.09 21.66 45.42
CA LYS A 669 -25.11 22.43 44.66
C LYS A 669 -24.84 21.69 43.34
N PRO A 670 -25.29 22.21 42.18
CA PRO A 670 -24.95 21.65 40.89
C PRO A 670 -23.44 21.63 40.66
N TYR A 671 -22.98 20.77 39.74
CA TYR A 671 -21.68 20.94 39.12
C TYR A 671 -21.76 22.01 38.03
N ALA A 672 -20.62 22.62 37.71
CA ALA A 672 -20.52 23.56 36.61
C ALA A 672 -20.89 22.85 35.29
N PHE A 673 -21.94 23.31 34.62
CA PHE A 673 -22.29 22.82 33.29
C PHE A 673 -21.23 23.24 32.27
N GLU A 674 -21.13 22.49 31.18
CA GLU A 674 -20.33 22.92 30.03
C GLU A 674 -20.86 24.25 29.48
N LYS A 675 -19.93 25.10 29.05
CA LYS A 675 -20.18 26.43 28.49
C LYS A 675 -19.41 26.54 27.17
N ARG A 676 -19.93 27.38 26.26
CA ARG A 676 -19.22 27.80 25.04
C ARG A 676 -17.82 28.29 25.39
N LYS A 677 -16.81 27.84 24.66
CA LYS A 677 -15.43 28.36 24.73
C LYS A 677 -15.24 29.43 23.66
N ASP A 678 -14.30 30.35 23.86
CA ASP A 678 -14.08 31.49 22.96
C ASP A 678 -13.75 31.09 21.52
N LYS A 679 -13.14 29.91 21.33
CA LYS A 679 -12.81 29.34 20.02
C LYS A 679 -13.98 28.60 19.34
N ASP A 680 -15.12 28.44 19.99
CA ASP A 680 -16.24 27.65 19.46
C ASP A 680 -17.03 28.47 18.44
N LEU A 681 -17.12 27.95 17.20
CA LEU A 681 -17.97 28.52 16.15
C LEU A 681 -19.46 28.42 16.53
N GLY A 682 -19.85 27.34 17.21
CA GLY A 682 -21.18 27.13 17.75
C GLY A 682 -21.17 26.26 19.01
N PHE A 683 -22.11 26.53 19.92
CA PHE A 683 -22.39 25.74 21.11
C PHE A 683 -23.91 25.60 21.24
N PHE A 684 -24.39 24.36 21.20
CA PHE A 684 -25.81 24.01 21.26
C PHE A 684 -26.05 23.16 22.49
N CYS A 685 -27.16 23.40 23.19
CA CYS A 685 -27.48 22.61 24.37
C CYS A 685 -28.98 22.65 24.71
N PHE A 686 -29.41 21.62 25.44
CA PHE A 686 -30.64 21.60 26.19
C PHE A 686 -30.40 20.87 27.53
N ASP A 687 -31.17 21.24 28.55
CA ASP A 687 -30.96 20.73 29.91
C ASP A 687 -32.04 19.70 30.29
N ASN A 688 -31.63 18.56 30.82
CA ASN A 688 -32.51 17.55 31.39
C ASN A 688 -32.75 17.86 32.88
N PRO A 689 -33.97 18.27 33.28
CA PRO A 689 -34.28 18.62 34.66
C PRO A 689 -34.31 17.42 35.60
N GLN A 690 -34.61 16.20 35.13
CA GLN A 690 -34.73 15.01 35.99
C GLN A 690 -33.35 14.54 36.49
N THR A 691 -32.38 14.46 35.58
CA THR A 691 -30.98 14.10 35.84
C THR A 691 -30.10 15.30 36.18
N CYS A 692 -30.66 16.51 36.20
CA CYS A 692 -29.96 17.78 36.38
C CYS A 692 -28.66 17.88 35.54
N SER A 693 -28.71 17.46 34.28
CA SER A 693 -27.57 17.42 33.35
C SER A 693 -27.81 18.32 32.13
N ARG A 694 -26.73 18.92 31.61
CA ARG A 694 -26.73 19.60 30.31
C ARG A 694 -26.27 18.62 29.24
N TYR A 695 -27.05 18.44 28.19
CA TYR A 695 -26.59 17.80 26.96
C TYR A 695 -26.10 18.89 26.00
N SER A 696 -24.86 18.79 25.55
CA SER A 696 -24.17 19.83 24.79
C SER A 696 -23.55 19.29 23.50
N LEU A 697 -23.45 20.15 22.49
CA LEU A 697 -22.71 19.91 21.26
C LEU A 697 -21.85 21.13 20.93
N ARG A 698 -20.58 20.87 20.59
CA ARG A 698 -19.60 21.89 20.21
C ARG A 698 -19.25 21.77 18.72
N VAL A 699 -19.21 22.93 18.06
CA VAL A 699 -18.71 23.10 16.69
C VAL A 699 -17.47 23.97 16.78
N GLU A 700 -16.31 23.37 16.47
CA GLU A 700 -14.99 23.97 16.61
C GLU A 700 -14.36 24.18 15.20
N PRO A 701 -13.46 25.16 15.03
CA PRO A 701 -12.61 25.19 13.84
C PRO A 701 -11.76 23.91 13.78
N ALA A 702 -11.38 23.51 12.57
CA ALA A 702 -10.52 22.35 12.39
C ALA A 702 -9.06 22.60 12.87
N ASP A 703 -8.39 21.53 13.28
CA ASP A 703 -6.99 21.56 13.74
C ASP A 703 -5.97 21.44 12.58
N ARG A 704 -6.42 21.18 11.34
CA ARG A 704 -5.61 20.90 10.14
C ARG A 704 -6.09 21.71 8.94
N GLU A 705 -5.19 22.03 8.01
CA GLU A 705 -5.51 22.83 6.81
C GLU A 705 -6.43 22.11 5.79
N GLU A 706 -6.44 20.77 5.75
CA GLU A 706 -7.31 19.98 4.86
C GLU A 706 -8.76 19.85 5.36
N ASP A 707 -8.97 20.19 6.64
CA ASP A 707 -10.23 20.10 7.37
C ASP A 707 -10.85 21.50 7.56
N VAL A 708 -12.17 21.58 7.56
CA VAL A 708 -12.91 22.86 7.57
C VAL A 708 -13.53 23.15 8.93
N VAL A 709 -14.14 22.13 9.53
CA VAL A 709 -14.86 22.23 10.79
C VAL A 709 -14.81 20.90 11.54
N LYS A 710 -14.93 20.96 12.86
CA LYS A 710 -15.02 19.81 13.75
C LYS A 710 -16.35 19.86 14.51
N ILE A 711 -17.26 18.95 14.18
CA ILE A 711 -18.61 18.87 14.77
C ILE A 711 -18.62 17.70 15.75
N ASN A 712 -18.74 17.99 17.05
CA ASN A 712 -18.71 17.00 18.13
C ASN A 712 -17.54 16.00 18.02
N GLY A 713 -16.33 16.52 17.75
CA GLY A 713 -15.12 15.72 17.56
C GLY A 713 -14.94 15.09 16.17
N THR A 714 -15.94 15.12 15.28
CA THR A 714 -15.85 14.61 13.91
C THR A 714 -15.37 15.69 12.95
N GLU A 715 -14.25 15.45 12.27
CA GLU A 715 -13.63 16.36 11.29
C GLU A 715 -14.33 16.27 9.92
N ILE A 716 -14.51 17.42 9.27
CA ILE A 716 -15.19 17.57 7.98
C ILE A 716 -14.23 18.20 6.97
N THR A 717 -13.75 17.39 6.02
CA THR A 717 -12.79 17.79 5.00
C THR A 717 -13.41 18.67 3.91
N VAL A 718 -12.56 19.48 3.26
CA VAL A 718 -12.90 20.21 2.01
C VAL A 718 -13.57 19.28 0.99
N LYS A 719 -13.00 18.09 0.80
CA LYS A 719 -13.49 17.09 -0.16
C LYS A 719 -14.90 16.60 0.17
N ARG A 720 -15.24 16.40 1.45
CA ARG A 720 -16.58 16.00 1.89
C ARG A 720 -17.60 17.08 1.54
N LEU A 721 -17.31 18.35 1.84
CA LEU A 721 -18.21 19.46 1.51
C LEU A 721 -18.42 19.62 0.01
N VAL A 722 -17.36 19.46 -0.81
CA VAL A 722 -17.48 19.48 -2.28
C VAL A 722 -18.39 18.35 -2.80
N LYS A 723 -18.27 17.12 -2.26
CA LYS A 723 -19.21 16.03 -2.56
C LYS A 723 -20.64 16.35 -2.15
N THR A 724 -20.84 16.94 -0.97
CA THR A 724 -22.17 17.36 -0.47
C THR A 724 -22.84 18.35 -1.41
N VAL A 725 -22.12 19.34 -1.94
CA VAL A 725 -22.68 20.29 -2.92
C VAL A 725 -23.01 19.59 -4.25
N TYR A 726 -22.16 18.67 -4.71
CA TYR A 726 -22.44 17.88 -5.91
C TYR A 726 -23.69 16.99 -5.74
N GLN A 727 -23.84 16.35 -4.59
CA GLN A 727 -25.03 15.59 -4.22
C GLN A 727 -26.29 16.47 -4.21
N ALA A 728 -26.20 17.70 -3.69
CA ALA A 728 -27.30 18.65 -3.71
C ALA A 728 -27.72 19.04 -5.13
N LEU A 729 -26.75 19.34 -6.03
CA LEU A 729 -27.07 19.58 -7.45
C LEU A 729 -27.70 18.37 -8.13
N LYS A 730 -27.19 17.16 -7.87
CA LYS A 730 -27.66 15.92 -8.52
C LYS A 730 -29.07 15.50 -8.05
N THR A 731 -29.39 15.74 -6.79
CA THR A 731 -30.68 15.34 -6.17
C THR A 731 -31.73 16.44 -6.15
N GLY A 732 -31.32 17.71 -6.30
CA GLY A 732 -32.16 18.89 -6.09
C GLY A 732 -32.40 19.23 -4.61
N LYS A 733 -31.89 18.44 -3.65
CA LYS A 733 -32.04 18.70 -2.22
C LYS A 733 -30.91 19.58 -1.70
N THR A 734 -31.25 20.71 -1.09
CA THR A 734 -30.29 21.71 -0.58
C THR A 734 -29.93 21.53 0.89
N GLU A 735 -30.75 20.80 1.65
CA GLU A 735 -30.42 20.31 2.98
C GLU A 735 -29.95 18.85 2.83
N ILE A 736 -28.68 18.59 3.18
CA ILE A 736 -28.06 17.26 3.05
C ILE A 736 -27.59 16.80 4.43
N ASP A 737 -28.01 15.61 4.85
CA ASP A 737 -27.49 14.97 6.07
C ASP A 737 -25.99 14.70 5.93
N LEU A 738 -25.20 15.10 6.92
CA LEU A 738 -23.77 14.78 6.95
C LEU A 738 -23.49 13.34 7.38
N GLU A 739 -24.47 12.60 7.91
CA GLU A 739 -24.33 11.23 8.41
C GLU A 739 -23.30 11.10 9.56
N ILE A 740 -23.15 12.17 10.34
CA ILE A 740 -22.26 12.21 11.54
C ILE A 740 -23.03 12.16 12.86
N GLY A 741 -24.36 12.27 12.80
CA GLY A 741 -25.25 12.25 13.95
C GLY A 741 -25.18 10.92 14.72
N ARG A 742 -25.40 10.98 16.04
CA ARG A 742 -25.30 9.81 16.93
C ARG A 742 -26.30 9.90 18.08
N GLU A 743 -26.82 8.73 18.45
CA GLU A 743 -27.39 8.51 19.78
C GLU A 743 -26.28 8.59 20.83
N GLN A 744 -26.63 9.10 22.01
CA GLN A 744 -25.73 9.33 23.14
C GLN A 744 -26.32 8.72 24.42
N LEU A 745 -25.45 8.35 25.36
CA LEU A 745 -25.82 7.79 26.66
C LEU A 745 -26.83 6.61 26.56
N GLY A 746 -26.62 5.70 25.62
CA GLY A 746 -27.51 4.55 25.41
C GLY A 746 -28.88 4.88 24.80
N GLY A 747 -29.06 6.09 24.26
CA GLY A 747 -30.27 6.51 23.56
C GLY A 747 -31.13 7.54 24.30
N GLU A 748 -30.66 8.08 25.43
CA GLU A 748 -31.32 9.20 26.16
C GLU A 748 -31.53 10.43 25.28
N TRP A 749 -30.52 10.77 24.47
CA TRP A 749 -30.58 11.88 23.53
C TRP A 749 -29.85 11.53 22.23
N GLU A 750 -30.23 12.22 21.17
CA GLU A 750 -29.64 12.07 19.84
C GLU A 750 -29.40 13.45 19.21
N TRP A 751 -28.45 13.50 18.29
CA TRP A 751 -28.20 14.69 17.48
C TRP A 751 -27.89 14.32 16.04
N ALA A 752 -28.19 15.23 15.14
CA ALA A 752 -27.87 15.19 13.72
C ALA A 752 -27.30 16.54 13.25
N ALA A 753 -26.57 16.51 12.14
CA ALA A 753 -26.02 17.71 11.52
C ALA A 753 -26.23 17.67 10.02
N TYR A 754 -26.84 18.73 9.50
CA TYR A 754 -27.17 18.89 8.09
C TYR A 754 -26.32 20.02 7.51
N ALA A 755 -25.78 19.80 6.31
CA ALA A 755 -25.13 20.84 5.53
C ALA A 755 -26.19 21.57 4.70
N LEU A 756 -26.21 22.91 4.82
CA LEU A 756 -27.07 23.78 4.03
C LEU A 756 -26.28 24.27 2.81
N VAL A 757 -26.74 23.89 1.63
CA VAL A 757 -26.07 24.14 0.34
C VAL A 757 -26.73 25.28 -0.41
N ASP A 758 -25.91 26.28 -0.77
CA ASP A 758 -26.24 27.25 -1.80
C ASP A 758 -25.83 26.70 -3.17
N ILE A 759 -26.84 26.36 -3.98
CA ILE A 759 -26.70 25.84 -5.35
C ILE A 759 -26.37 26.93 -6.39
N SER A 760 -26.59 28.20 -6.09
CA SER A 760 -26.13 29.32 -6.90
C SER A 760 -24.63 29.51 -6.70
N CYS A 761 -24.19 29.58 -5.44
CA CYS A 761 -22.79 29.78 -5.08
C CYS A 761 -21.93 28.50 -5.09
N LEU A 762 -22.52 27.32 -5.31
CA LEU A 762 -21.85 26.01 -5.26
C LEU A 762 -21.06 25.77 -3.96
N ARG A 763 -21.67 26.07 -2.81
CA ARG A 763 -21.02 25.87 -1.50
C ARG A 763 -21.99 25.50 -0.38
N VAL A 764 -21.48 24.78 0.61
CA VAL A 764 -22.08 24.74 1.94
C VAL A 764 -21.86 26.10 2.58
N TYR A 765 -22.92 26.75 3.03
CA TYR A 765 -22.84 28.06 3.69
C TYR A 765 -23.01 27.95 5.21
N ALA A 766 -23.69 26.92 5.68
CA ALA A 766 -23.91 26.68 7.11
C ALA A 766 -24.11 25.20 7.43
N PHE A 767 -23.93 24.90 8.72
CA PHE A 767 -24.28 23.63 9.34
C PHE A 767 -25.47 23.86 10.26
N LYS A 768 -26.54 23.10 10.04
CA LYS A 768 -27.73 23.04 10.89
C LYS A 768 -27.56 21.87 11.85
N ILE A 769 -27.60 22.15 13.14
CA ILE A 769 -27.51 21.17 14.21
C ILE A 769 -28.90 20.96 14.80
N VAL A 770 -29.32 19.70 14.91
CA VAL A 770 -30.57 19.30 15.56
C VAL A 770 -30.20 18.37 16.71
N MET A 771 -30.64 18.68 17.92
CA MET A 771 -30.45 17.90 19.15
C MET A 771 -31.80 17.68 19.82
N GLN A 772 -32.06 16.47 20.32
CA GLN A 772 -33.35 16.14 20.94
C GLN A 772 -33.24 14.94 21.87
N GLU A 773 -34.26 14.74 22.71
CA GLU A 773 -34.45 13.45 23.40
C GLU A 773 -34.51 12.29 22.40
N GLY A 774 -33.84 11.19 22.76
CA GLY A 774 -33.57 10.06 21.88
C GLY A 774 -34.67 9.00 21.93
N LYS A 775 -34.33 7.78 21.54
CA LYS A 775 -35.31 6.69 21.34
C LYS A 775 -35.74 6.00 22.63
N THR A 776 -34.98 6.13 23.72
CA THR A 776 -35.38 5.58 25.03
C THR A 776 -36.42 6.45 25.74
N VAL A 777 -36.54 7.72 25.33
CA VAL A 777 -37.55 8.65 25.86
C VAL A 777 -38.84 8.53 25.03
N PRO A 778 -39.95 8.03 25.60
CA PRO A 778 -41.15 7.72 24.82
C PRO A 778 -41.92 8.96 24.35
N VAL A 779 -41.70 10.12 24.99
CA VAL A 779 -42.39 11.38 24.72
C VAL A 779 -41.37 12.50 24.67
N LYS A 780 -41.13 13.05 23.48
CA LYS A 780 -40.16 14.13 23.28
C LYS A 780 -40.72 15.46 23.74
N ARG A 781 -39.95 16.18 24.56
CA ARG A 781 -40.27 17.44 25.24
C ARG A 781 -39.09 18.42 25.24
N LEU A 782 -37.87 17.91 25.07
CA LEU A 782 -36.64 18.67 25.14
C LEU A 782 -35.84 18.58 23.83
N GLY A 783 -35.23 19.69 23.43
CA GLY A 783 -34.30 19.73 22.30
C GLY A 783 -33.75 21.12 21.98
N CYS A 784 -32.88 21.18 20.99
CA CYS A 784 -32.24 22.39 20.50
C CYS A 784 -32.02 22.28 18.99
N ILE A 785 -32.35 23.33 18.25
CA ILE A 785 -32.05 23.48 16.83
C ILE A 785 -31.32 24.81 16.61
N GLY A 786 -30.24 24.79 15.85
CA GLY A 786 -29.45 25.99 15.62
C GLY A 786 -28.42 25.83 14.51
N TYR A 787 -27.77 26.94 14.16
CA TYR A 787 -27.02 27.05 12.91
C TYR A 787 -25.62 27.64 13.15
N VAL A 788 -24.64 27.17 12.38
CA VAL A 788 -23.26 27.69 12.39
C VAL A 788 -22.84 28.00 10.97
N LEU A 789 -22.24 29.17 10.73
CA LEU A 789 -21.66 29.49 9.42
C LEU A 789 -20.53 28.52 9.09
N CYS A 790 -20.52 28.01 7.86
CA CYS A 790 -19.39 27.24 7.36
C CYS A 790 -18.20 28.20 7.12
N PRO A 791 -17.01 27.92 7.68
CA PRO A 791 -15.79 28.63 7.31
C PRO A 791 -15.56 28.60 5.79
N ASN A 792 -14.76 29.53 5.26
CA ASN A 792 -14.34 29.47 3.86
C ASN A 792 -13.44 28.24 3.62
N TYR A 793 -13.66 27.54 2.51
CA TYR A 793 -12.97 26.29 2.20
C TYR A 793 -12.76 26.11 0.68
N GLY A 794 -11.73 25.36 0.30
CA GLY A 794 -11.42 25.04 -1.08
C GLY A 794 -11.00 26.23 -1.95
N GLU A 795 -10.85 25.99 -3.25
CA GLU A 795 -10.59 27.05 -4.24
C GLU A 795 -11.90 27.77 -4.59
N VAL A 796 -12.01 29.04 -4.19
CA VAL A 796 -13.15 29.91 -4.50
C VAL A 796 -12.86 30.71 -5.77
N LEU A 797 -13.74 30.61 -6.76
CA LEU A 797 -13.67 31.42 -7.98
C LEU A 797 -13.92 32.89 -7.66
N ASN A 798 -13.08 33.77 -8.19
CA ASN A 798 -13.11 35.21 -7.95
C ASN A 798 -14.22 35.91 -8.78
N LYS A 799 -15.45 35.40 -8.64
CA LYS A 799 -16.68 35.85 -9.31
C LYS A 799 -17.83 35.74 -8.32
N THR A 800 -18.56 36.83 -8.14
CA THR A 800 -19.73 36.90 -7.26
C THR A 800 -20.98 36.28 -7.88
N ARG A 801 -21.88 35.76 -7.03
CA ARG A 801 -23.20 35.22 -7.40
C ARG A 801 -24.25 35.54 -6.32
N PRO A 802 -25.54 35.67 -6.68
CA PRO A 802 -26.61 35.87 -5.70
C PRO A 802 -26.80 34.65 -4.81
N ILE A 803 -27.07 34.89 -3.53
CA ILE A 803 -27.35 33.83 -2.55
C ILE A 803 -28.63 33.06 -2.92
N SER A 804 -28.57 31.74 -2.79
CA SER A 804 -29.74 30.86 -2.73
C SER A 804 -29.71 30.08 -1.41
N TYR A 805 -30.52 30.48 -0.43
CA TYR A 805 -30.68 29.74 0.83
C TYR A 805 -31.24 28.33 0.56
N ALA A 806 -30.86 27.38 1.41
CA ALA A 806 -31.37 26.02 1.32
C ALA A 806 -32.86 25.97 1.69
N THR A 807 -33.63 25.17 0.96
CA THR A 807 -34.91 24.65 1.43
C THR A 807 -34.63 23.60 2.51
N GLU A 808 -35.20 23.80 3.68
CA GLU A 808 -35.05 22.94 4.85
C GLU A 808 -36.30 22.07 5.02
N GLU A 809 -36.12 20.75 5.16
CA GLU A 809 -37.19 19.76 5.35
C GLU A 809 -37.21 19.22 6.80
N VAL A 810 -36.05 19.14 7.47
CA VAL A 810 -35.89 18.51 8.79
C VAL A 810 -36.09 19.53 9.92
N GLY A 811 -37.24 19.48 10.60
CA GLY A 811 -37.49 20.24 11.83
C GLY A 811 -37.17 19.47 13.11
N LEU A 812 -37.33 20.13 14.27
CA LEU A 812 -37.60 19.40 15.51
C LEU A 812 -38.96 18.70 15.37
N PRO A 813 -39.13 17.47 15.92
CA PRO A 813 -40.42 16.78 15.95
C PRO A 813 -41.43 17.56 16.80
N ALA A 814 -42.71 17.20 16.68
CA ALA A 814 -43.73 17.73 17.58
C ALA A 814 -43.38 17.34 19.03
N MET A 815 -43.07 18.34 19.87
CA MET A 815 -42.71 18.17 21.27
C MET A 815 -43.86 18.56 22.19
N GLU A 816 -44.08 17.79 23.24
CA GLU A 816 -45.02 18.18 24.31
C GLU A 816 -44.41 19.27 25.22
N PRO A 817 -45.20 20.23 25.72
CA PRO A 817 -44.72 21.21 26.68
C PRO A 817 -44.23 20.57 27.98
N TYR A 818 -42.95 20.80 28.35
CA TYR A 818 -42.44 20.39 29.66
C TYR A 818 -42.90 21.37 30.76
N VAL A 819 -43.79 20.92 31.65
CA VAL A 819 -44.20 21.68 32.84
C VAL A 819 -43.26 21.36 33.99
N MET A 820 -42.41 22.32 34.39
CA MET A 820 -41.51 22.14 35.53
C MET A 820 -42.28 22.21 36.86
N PRO A 821 -42.21 21.19 37.74
CA PRO A 821 -42.86 21.24 39.04
C PRO A 821 -42.26 22.33 39.93
N LEU A 822 -43.12 23.06 40.65
CA LEU A 822 -42.72 24.12 41.59
C LEU A 822 -42.42 23.53 42.97
N TYR A 823 -41.13 23.48 43.33
CA TYR A 823 -40.69 22.95 44.62
C TYR A 823 -40.33 24.08 45.62
N PRO A 824 -40.88 24.08 46.84
CA PRO A 824 -40.53 25.04 47.89
C PRO A 824 -39.03 25.05 48.20
N GLN A 825 -38.41 26.23 48.18
CA GLN A 825 -36.98 26.41 48.47
C GLN A 825 -36.70 26.81 49.93
N ASP A 826 -37.69 27.31 50.67
CA ASP A 826 -37.55 27.58 52.10
C ASP A 826 -38.91 27.46 52.83
N ASP A 827 -38.86 27.25 54.15
CA ASP A 827 -40.04 27.25 55.04
C ASP A 827 -39.67 27.68 56.48
N THR A 828 -40.70 27.98 57.29
CA THR A 828 -40.55 28.49 58.67
C THR A 828 -40.78 27.43 59.76
N VAL A 829 -40.81 26.13 59.43
CA VAL A 829 -41.22 25.07 60.38
C VAL A 829 -40.23 24.94 61.54
N ASP A 830 -38.92 25.09 61.26
CA ASP A 830 -37.85 24.94 62.25
C ASP A 830 -37.44 26.27 62.91
N ASP A 831 -38.14 27.36 62.61
CA ASP A 831 -37.81 28.68 63.13
C ASP A 831 -38.05 28.73 64.65
N PHE A 832 -36.99 28.99 65.41
CA PHE A 832 -37.09 29.12 66.86
C PHE A 832 -37.75 30.44 67.23
N LYS A 833 -39.03 30.39 67.60
CA LYS A 833 -39.72 31.48 68.29
C LYS A 833 -39.44 31.34 69.80
N PRO A 834 -38.71 32.26 70.45
CA PRO A 834 -38.63 32.25 71.90
C PRO A 834 -40.04 32.45 72.48
N PRO A 835 -40.38 31.82 73.62
CA PRO A 835 -41.61 32.14 74.32
C PRO A 835 -41.57 33.63 74.70
N VAL A 836 -42.52 34.41 74.17
CA VAL A 836 -42.70 35.79 74.58
C VAL A 836 -43.13 35.74 76.06
N PRO A 837 -42.38 36.32 77.01
CA PRO A 837 -42.81 36.36 78.40
C PRO A 837 -44.16 37.11 78.45
N PRO A 838 -45.15 36.62 79.22
CA PRO A 838 -46.45 37.26 79.26
C PRO A 838 -46.29 38.72 79.66
N LYS A 839 -46.88 39.63 78.87
CA LYS A 839 -46.85 41.06 79.18
C LYS A 839 -47.39 41.25 80.61
N PRO A 840 -46.70 42.02 81.48
CA PRO A 840 -47.27 42.35 82.78
C PRO A 840 -48.61 43.06 82.57
N MET A 841 -49.65 42.59 83.25
CA MET A 841 -50.95 43.27 83.26
C MET A 841 -50.80 44.61 83.99
N THR A 842 -50.72 45.70 83.25
CA THR A 842 -50.94 47.04 83.79
C THR A 842 -52.44 47.23 84.02
N PRO A 843 -52.91 47.43 85.28
CA PRO A 843 -54.29 47.83 85.52
C PRO A 843 -54.51 49.25 84.98
N ILE A 844 -55.70 49.49 84.43
CA ILE A 844 -56.13 50.80 83.96
C ILE A 844 -56.59 51.61 85.17
N VAL A 845 -55.86 52.69 85.51
CA VAL A 845 -56.35 53.78 86.37
C VAL A 845 -55.84 55.11 85.81
N GLU A 846 -56.72 56.09 85.73
CA GLU A 846 -56.47 57.43 85.21
C GLU A 846 -55.61 58.27 86.18
N ALA A 847 -54.78 59.18 85.63
CA ALA A 847 -54.16 60.27 86.40
C ALA A 847 -55.12 61.48 86.41
N PRO A 848 -55.17 62.32 87.47
CA PRO A 848 -54.07 63.22 87.85
C PRO A 848 -54.01 63.58 89.37
N PRO A 849 -53.26 64.60 89.83
CA PRO A 849 -51.83 64.91 89.62
C PRO A 849 -51.04 65.08 90.96
N SER A 850 -49.75 65.44 90.84
CA SER A 850 -48.90 66.20 91.80
C SER A 850 -47.93 65.45 92.76
N PHE A 851 -46.63 65.68 92.51
CA PHE A 851 -45.53 65.96 93.47
C PHE A 851 -45.04 64.85 94.46
N PRO A 852 -43.81 64.95 95.03
CA PRO A 852 -42.79 63.96 94.71
C PRO A 852 -42.23 63.13 95.89
N SER A 853 -41.71 61.93 95.62
CA SER A 853 -40.80 61.23 96.54
C SER A 853 -39.89 60.18 95.87
N THR A 854 -38.61 60.55 95.77
CA THR A 854 -37.39 59.74 95.96
C THR A 854 -37.50 58.22 96.25
N SER A 855 -36.88 57.40 95.39
CA SER A 855 -35.98 56.22 95.67
C SER A 855 -35.90 55.33 94.41
N SER A 856 -34.75 55.23 93.73
CA SER A 856 -33.75 54.13 93.82
C SER A 856 -34.35 52.71 93.82
N SER A 857 -33.93 51.74 93.01
CA SER A 857 -32.94 51.64 91.92
C SER A 857 -33.26 50.36 91.10
N ASN A 858 -32.57 49.92 90.05
CA ASN A 858 -31.30 50.27 89.42
C ASN A 858 -31.40 50.10 87.89
N ALA A 859 -30.73 50.93 87.10
CA ALA A 859 -30.46 50.68 85.68
C ALA A 859 -29.14 51.36 85.30
N THR A 860 -28.21 50.62 84.68
CA THR A 860 -26.88 51.10 84.31
C THR A 860 -26.98 52.11 83.17
N GLN A 861 -27.03 53.40 83.50
CA GLN A 861 -26.94 54.46 82.50
C GLN A 861 -25.51 54.57 81.96
N ILE A 862 -25.39 54.46 80.64
CA ILE A 862 -24.17 54.80 79.92
C ILE A 862 -23.93 56.31 80.12
N PRO A 863 -22.71 56.76 80.50
CA PRO A 863 -22.45 58.18 80.69
C PRO A 863 -22.72 58.97 79.41
N ALA A 864 -23.43 60.11 79.52
CA ALA A 864 -23.73 60.98 78.39
C ALA A 864 -22.46 61.45 77.64
N GLU A 865 -21.33 61.54 78.34
CA GLU A 865 -20.03 61.85 77.76
C GLU A 865 -19.54 60.76 76.78
N LEU A 866 -19.84 59.47 77.04
CA LEU A 866 -19.49 58.38 76.13
C LEU A 866 -20.36 58.44 74.87
N THR A 867 -21.65 58.76 75.01
CA THR A 867 -22.57 58.98 73.88
C THR A 867 -22.13 60.16 73.02
N ALA A 868 -21.70 61.27 73.63
CA ALA A 868 -21.15 62.42 72.91
C ALA A 868 -19.84 62.09 72.17
N ARG A 869 -18.93 61.31 72.78
CA ARG A 869 -17.70 60.84 72.13
C ARG A 869 -17.99 59.89 70.96
N LEU A 870 -18.97 59.00 71.07
CA LEU A 870 -19.38 58.10 69.98
C LEU A 870 -19.95 58.89 68.79
N THR A 871 -20.87 59.85 69.03
CA THR A 871 -21.37 60.72 67.94
C THR A 871 -20.30 61.61 67.32
N SER A 872 -19.27 61.99 68.09
CA SER A 872 -18.09 62.70 67.56
C SER A 872 -17.19 61.79 66.72
N ILE A 873 -17.09 60.50 67.04
CA ILE A 873 -16.34 59.53 66.24
C ILE A 873 -17.07 59.25 64.92
N ASP A 874 -18.38 59.01 64.95
CA ASP A 874 -19.18 58.77 63.74
C ASP A 874 -19.16 59.97 62.78
N THR A 875 -19.27 61.20 63.29
CA THR A 875 -19.17 62.43 62.45
C THR A 875 -17.76 62.74 61.96
N ASN A 876 -16.72 62.14 62.54
CA ASN A 876 -15.35 62.20 62.02
C ASN A 876 -15.09 61.08 61.00
N LEU A 877 -15.60 59.86 61.23
CA LEU A 877 -15.52 58.75 60.27
C LEU A 877 -16.28 59.08 58.97
N ALA A 878 -17.47 59.68 59.05
CA ALA A 878 -18.20 60.17 57.90
C ALA A 878 -17.40 61.23 57.10
N ARG A 879 -16.71 62.15 57.79
CA ARG A 879 -15.83 63.14 57.15
C ARG A 879 -14.57 62.53 56.52
N ILE A 880 -14.03 61.46 57.11
CA ILE A 880 -12.90 60.73 56.53
C ILE A 880 -13.35 59.99 55.26
N ALA A 881 -14.51 59.34 55.26
CA ALA A 881 -15.07 58.69 54.07
C ALA A 881 -15.32 59.68 52.93
N ASP A 882 -15.99 60.81 53.20
CA ASP A 882 -16.29 61.86 52.21
C ASP A 882 -15.00 62.52 51.65
N ALA A 883 -13.94 62.61 52.46
CA ALA A 883 -12.62 63.06 51.99
C ALA A 883 -11.90 62.00 51.14
N LEU A 884 -12.08 60.70 51.42
CA LEU A 884 -11.44 59.60 50.71
C LEU A 884 -12.08 59.38 49.33
N GLU A 885 -13.41 59.47 49.23
CA GLU A 885 -14.12 59.45 47.93
C GLU A 885 -13.71 60.62 47.04
N ARG A 886 -13.57 61.84 47.60
CA ARG A 886 -13.03 63.00 46.88
C ARG A 886 -11.58 62.84 46.46
N LEU A 887 -10.76 62.09 47.21
CA LEU A 887 -9.37 61.80 46.84
C LEU A 887 -9.30 60.79 45.68
N VAL A 888 -10.14 59.75 45.72
CA VAL A 888 -10.25 58.74 44.65
C VAL A 888 -10.74 59.36 43.34
N GLY A 889 -11.63 60.36 43.41
CA GLY A 889 -12.14 61.07 42.23
C GLY A 889 -11.14 61.99 41.50
N VAL A 890 -9.94 62.22 42.05
CA VAL A 890 -8.95 63.19 41.50
C VAL A 890 -7.70 62.53 40.91
N LEU A 891 -7.55 61.21 41.01
CA LEU A 891 -6.41 60.47 40.45
C LEU A 891 -6.65 60.07 38.97
N PRO A 892 -5.85 60.58 38.01
CA PRO A 892 -5.95 60.17 36.61
C PRO A 892 -5.32 58.78 36.39
N GLY A 893 -5.98 57.93 35.60
CA GLY A 893 -5.56 56.53 35.40
C GLY A 893 -4.39 56.34 34.42
N ALA A 894 -3.57 55.31 34.68
CA ALA A 894 -2.51 54.86 33.78
C ALA A 894 -2.14 53.36 33.95
N LEU A 895 -2.98 52.47 33.36
CA LEU A 895 -2.63 51.32 32.50
C LEU A 895 -1.60 50.19 32.96
N PRO A 896 -1.55 49.02 32.28
CA PRO A 896 -1.11 47.69 32.79
C PRO A 896 0.42 47.41 32.49
N PRO A 897 1.06 46.19 32.60
CA PRO A 897 0.52 44.81 32.56
C PRO A 897 1.26 43.67 33.34
N ASN A 898 0.82 42.41 33.09
CA ASN A 898 1.52 41.10 33.08
C ASN A 898 2.73 40.82 34.01
N GLY A 899 2.70 39.66 34.70
CA GLY A 899 3.92 39.05 35.28
C GLY A 899 3.67 37.71 36.01
N PHE A 900 4.34 36.65 35.54
CA PHE A 900 4.24 35.23 35.93
C PHE A 900 4.54 34.82 37.40
N SER A 901 4.26 33.53 37.66
CA SER A 901 4.82 32.62 38.69
C SER A 901 4.32 32.72 40.14
N HIS A 902 3.52 31.73 40.55
CA HIS A 902 4.12 30.48 41.05
C HIS A 902 3.27 29.23 40.73
#